data_AF-A0A2N4U5V7-F1
#
_entry.id   AF-A0A2N4U5V7-F1
#
_cell.length_a   1.000
_cell.length_b   1.000
_cell.length_c   1.000
_cell.angle_alpha   90.00
_cell.angle_beta   90.00
_cell.angle_gamma   90.00
#
_symmetry.space_group_name_H-M   'P 1'
#
loop_
_entity.id
_entity.type
_entity.pdbx_description
1 polymer ?
#
loop_
_entity_poly.entity_id
_entity_poly.type
_entity_poly.pdbx_seq_one_letter_code
_entity_poly.pdbx_strand_id
1 'polypeptide(L)'
;MPRHRLTALFEPRSLLVLSDRTLPIVHSVPRSLQNTITIIDADPDQPIGLPGALNGVSEGSRVDQVLLCIAPQRLPEALAAIKPCRPRCLTVLPHHTPSDDPVEDMVYCRTWGQLNDCMVLGPRSFGVQRPHLGMNLSHESHVGLGGRVALVAQSRSITASVLDWAEDVRLGFSAVVSLGDETTIDVAEALDYLAMDPRTDSIALYLEETSSSRRFTSALRAAASVKPVIVLKVGHNADAASTEDAVFNVLLRRAGAVRIRYFVQLFSAIKVLVYTRHPRGRKIALLSNGDGAARLALDVMGDAEAVFRADLGQASINSLDELLEVGAKSQNPVVTYAPLTPEKVAQVIRILVADAGVDGVLVLLAPDPLSDLQGVARQLADMSPDSRKPIITCFMGDASMRALRHILDSAGTPAFRTPESAANAFGILASYHYNQTLSQQTLPPEALSKPPRLDEAHALVRSIQSKRRRVLTDLECRKLLECFHVPLRYASDDDMPLPGDQDSPPMAIQVRRDAKFGPYITFGSGGQDALVAGAYSATELPPLNSYLARQLIVRSSVWQQGFARQSTSAALELLQETLERISELTSELPSLDSLVIDPMYADDMQIVAYSVRIELTSQSMLVLPETTGYRHMAIHPYPRRLVQPKTFKDGSPWLLRPIRPEDAEPLQEFVRGLSDEARYMRFVSMMRELTPRMLARYTRIDYDRELALVATVQVPNPEHRGHPHEQIIGFAHYLRNADGRGAEYALVIGDAWQRRGLGAQLMGGLIEAAQYQGLTYIDGVVLATNRPMLSLMKHLGFRNDYDAEDPTMRRVWLDLGETRRS
;
A
#
# COMPACT_ATOMS: atom_id res chain seq x y z
N MET A 1 14.31 -17.22 -8.90
CA MET A 1 13.33 -16.11 -9.01
C MET A 1 13.55 -15.44 -10.34
N PRO A 2 12.55 -15.41 -11.24
CA PRO A 2 12.67 -14.63 -12.47
C PRO A 2 12.93 -13.16 -12.11
N ARG A 3 13.91 -12.56 -12.78
CA ARG A 3 14.31 -11.17 -12.55
C ARG A 3 13.18 -10.23 -13.00
N HIS A 4 12.83 -9.26 -12.15
CA HIS A 4 11.88 -8.21 -12.49
C HIS A 4 12.31 -7.50 -13.78
N ARG A 5 11.38 -6.97 -14.59
CA ARG A 5 11.73 -6.27 -15.84
C ARG A 5 12.68 -5.09 -15.63
N LEU A 6 12.50 -4.37 -14.51
CA LEU A 6 13.38 -3.29 -14.09
C LEU A 6 14.72 -3.74 -13.48
N THR A 7 14.99 -5.05 -13.35
CA THR A 7 16.32 -5.50 -12.92
C THR A 7 17.42 -4.96 -13.84
N ALA A 8 17.15 -4.77 -15.14
CA ALA A 8 18.09 -4.14 -16.06
C ALA A 8 18.34 -2.64 -15.77
N LEU A 9 17.42 -1.95 -15.09
CA LEU A 9 17.58 -0.54 -14.68
C LEU A 9 18.42 -0.41 -13.40
N PHE A 10 18.21 -1.32 -12.44
CA PHE A 10 18.81 -1.24 -11.10
C PHE A 10 20.05 -2.11 -10.93
N GLU A 11 20.18 -3.20 -11.67
CA GLU A 11 21.29 -4.15 -11.56
C GLU A 11 21.71 -4.63 -12.97
N PRO A 12 22.09 -3.70 -13.88
CA PRO A 12 22.50 -4.04 -15.24
C PRO A 12 23.74 -4.92 -15.24
N ARG A 13 23.80 -5.90 -16.15
CA ARG A 13 25.04 -6.66 -16.45
C ARG A 13 25.85 -6.01 -17.56
N SER A 14 25.23 -5.23 -18.43
CA SER A 14 25.86 -4.48 -19.52
C SER A 14 25.32 -3.05 -19.57
N LEU A 15 26.20 -2.08 -19.81
CA LEU A 15 25.87 -0.66 -19.83
C LEU A 15 26.47 0.01 -21.06
N LEU A 16 25.65 0.71 -21.83
CA LEU A 16 26.09 1.61 -22.88
C LEU A 16 25.84 3.06 -22.43
N VAL A 17 26.87 3.88 -22.40
CA VAL A 17 26.78 5.31 -22.11
C VAL A 17 26.97 6.07 -23.41
N LEU A 18 25.95 6.82 -23.83
CA LEU A 18 25.98 7.70 -24.99
C LEU A 18 25.72 9.12 -24.52
N SER A 19 26.73 9.99 -24.62
CA SER A 19 26.65 11.33 -24.06
C SER A 19 27.49 12.32 -24.86
N ASP A 20 27.02 13.56 -24.99
CA ASP A 20 27.83 14.67 -25.55
C ASP A 20 28.63 15.42 -24.46
N ARG A 21 28.65 14.87 -23.24
CA ARG A 21 29.34 15.39 -22.06
C ARG A 21 29.85 14.28 -21.15
N THR A 22 30.84 14.61 -20.32
CA THR A 22 31.32 13.67 -19.29
C THR A 22 30.28 13.49 -18.19
N LEU A 23 29.93 12.23 -17.91
CA LEU A 23 28.99 11.85 -16.84
C LEU A 23 29.72 11.27 -15.63
N PRO A 24 29.18 11.39 -14.40
CA PRO A 24 29.81 10.89 -13.17
C PRO A 24 30.22 9.41 -13.22
N ILE A 25 29.43 8.57 -13.88
CA ILE A 25 29.69 7.12 -14.01
C ILE A 25 31.04 6.82 -14.67
N VAL A 26 31.53 7.71 -15.54
CA VAL A 26 32.80 7.56 -16.25
C VAL A 26 33.99 7.64 -15.29
N HIS A 27 33.87 8.45 -14.22
CA HIS A 27 34.92 8.62 -13.23
C HIS A 27 34.97 7.48 -12.20
N SER A 28 33.84 6.83 -11.94
CA SER A 28 33.72 5.78 -10.93
C SER A 28 32.84 4.64 -11.43
N VAL A 29 33.41 3.79 -12.29
CA VAL A 29 32.73 2.59 -12.80
C VAL A 29 32.66 1.51 -11.70
N PRO A 30 31.47 1.00 -11.37
CA PRO A 30 31.31 -0.12 -10.44
C PRO A 30 32.10 -1.36 -10.86
N ARG A 31 32.63 -2.12 -9.89
CA ARG A 31 33.38 -3.35 -10.15
C ARG A 31 32.61 -4.37 -11.01
N SER A 32 31.29 -4.41 -10.87
CA SER A 32 30.42 -5.30 -11.66
C SER A 32 30.33 -4.95 -13.14
N LEU A 33 30.68 -3.73 -13.55
CA LEU A 33 30.53 -3.22 -14.91
C LEU A 33 31.86 -2.93 -15.63
N GLN A 34 33.01 -3.11 -14.96
CA GLN A 34 34.32 -2.72 -15.51
C GLN A 34 34.62 -3.29 -16.91
N ASN A 35 34.16 -4.51 -17.19
CA ASN A 35 34.40 -5.19 -18.48
C ASN A 35 33.16 -5.22 -19.40
N THR A 36 32.06 -4.59 -18.99
CA THR A 36 30.76 -4.64 -19.67
C THR A 36 30.15 -3.27 -19.90
N ILE A 37 30.93 -2.21 -19.67
CA ILE A 37 30.59 -0.83 -19.98
C ILE A 37 31.18 -0.44 -21.33
N THR A 38 30.38 0.20 -22.17
CA THR A 38 30.83 0.86 -23.41
C THR A 38 30.49 2.34 -23.30
N ILE A 39 31.46 3.22 -23.47
CA ILE A 39 31.29 4.68 -23.36
C ILE A 39 31.50 5.28 -24.74
N ILE A 40 30.58 6.14 -25.17
CA ILE A 40 30.59 6.82 -26.45
C ILE A 40 30.38 8.31 -26.19
N ASP A 41 31.43 9.08 -26.46
CA ASP A 41 31.38 10.53 -26.46
C ASP A 41 30.89 11.00 -27.83
N ALA A 42 29.66 11.50 -27.88
CA ALA A 42 29.04 12.01 -29.09
C ALA A 42 29.51 13.44 -29.36
N ASP A 43 30.22 13.65 -30.47
CA ASP A 43 30.57 14.99 -30.93
C ASP A 43 29.28 15.73 -31.36
N PRO A 44 29.02 16.95 -30.85
CA PRO A 44 27.87 17.76 -31.22
C PRO A 44 27.70 17.94 -32.74
N ASP A 45 28.80 17.94 -33.49
CA ASP A 45 28.85 18.29 -34.92
C ASP A 45 28.94 17.07 -35.86
N GLN A 46 29.07 15.85 -35.32
CA GLN A 46 29.19 14.61 -36.12
C GLN A 46 28.02 13.65 -35.92
N PRO A 47 27.69 12.81 -36.93
CA PRO A 47 26.63 11.83 -36.78
C PRO A 47 26.95 10.79 -35.70
N ILE A 48 25.93 10.39 -34.94
CA ILE A 48 26.08 9.42 -33.85
C ILE A 48 26.28 8.01 -34.43
N GLY A 49 27.48 7.47 -34.25
CA GLY A 49 27.83 6.09 -34.60
C GLY A 49 28.09 5.21 -33.39
N LEU A 50 27.67 3.95 -33.44
CA LEU A 50 28.03 2.93 -32.45
C LEU A 50 29.14 2.02 -32.98
N PRO A 51 30.05 1.51 -32.12
CA PRO A 51 31.05 0.54 -32.52
C PRO A 51 30.39 -0.80 -32.92
N GLY A 52 31.03 -1.54 -33.82
CA GLY A 52 30.52 -2.83 -34.32
C GLY A 52 30.41 -3.93 -33.26
N ALA A 53 31.13 -3.81 -32.13
CA ALA A 53 31.02 -4.70 -30.99
C ALA A 53 30.94 -3.88 -29.69
N LEU A 54 30.04 -4.29 -28.78
CA LEU A 54 29.88 -3.69 -27.45
C LEU A 54 30.58 -4.56 -26.40
N ASN A 55 31.20 -3.92 -25.41
CA ASN A 55 31.92 -4.62 -24.35
C ASN A 55 30.96 -5.52 -23.54
N GLY A 56 31.30 -6.80 -23.41
CA GLY A 56 30.56 -7.74 -22.57
C GLY A 56 29.19 -8.18 -23.11
N VAL A 57 28.87 -7.87 -24.36
CA VAL A 57 27.61 -8.25 -25.01
C VAL A 57 27.91 -9.18 -26.18
N SER A 58 27.47 -10.43 -26.09
CA SER A 58 27.62 -11.41 -27.17
C SER A 58 26.83 -10.98 -28.40
N GLU A 59 27.31 -11.34 -29.60
CA GLU A 59 26.65 -11.01 -30.86
C GLU A 59 25.19 -11.51 -30.87
N GLY A 60 24.25 -10.61 -31.21
CA GLY A 60 22.80 -10.88 -31.17
C GLY A 60 22.14 -10.81 -29.79
N SER A 61 22.89 -10.56 -28.70
CA SER A 61 22.34 -10.36 -27.36
C SER A 61 21.85 -8.92 -27.14
N ARG A 62 20.83 -8.76 -26.30
CA ARG A 62 20.30 -7.43 -25.91
C ARG A 62 21.22 -6.76 -24.88
N VAL A 63 21.42 -5.45 -25.02
CA VAL A 63 22.03 -4.62 -23.96
C VAL A 63 21.03 -4.48 -22.80
N ASP A 64 21.50 -4.57 -21.55
CA ASP A 64 20.63 -4.39 -20.39
C ASP A 64 20.21 -2.93 -20.23
N GLN A 65 21.16 -1.99 -20.20
CA GLN A 65 20.87 -0.57 -19.98
C GLN A 65 21.64 0.35 -20.91
N VAL A 66 20.95 1.39 -21.39
CA VAL A 66 21.55 2.54 -22.09
C VAL A 66 21.34 3.79 -21.25
N LEU A 67 22.41 4.54 -20.99
CA LEU A 67 22.38 5.87 -20.38
C LEU A 67 22.60 6.91 -21.47
N LEU A 68 21.60 7.76 -21.69
CA LEU A 68 21.59 8.77 -22.75
C LEU A 68 21.57 10.18 -22.15
N CYS A 69 22.53 11.02 -22.53
CA CYS A 69 22.55 12.44 -22.19
C CYS A 69 23.03 13.27 -23.39
N ILE A 70 22.08 13.79 -24.16
CA ILE A 70 22.35 14.55 -25.39
C ILE A 70 21.35 15.70 -25.54
N ALA A 71 21.68 16.66 -26.41
CA ALA A 71 20.73 17.71 -26.79
C ALA A 71 19.37 17.14 -27.27
N PRO A 72 18.22 17.69 -26.81
CA PRO A 72 16.89 17.21 -27.20
C PRO A 72 16.66 17.14 -28.72
N GLN A 73 17.20 18.09 -29.47
CA GLN A 73 17.10 18.16 -30.93
C GLN A 73 17.72 16.94 -31.64
N ARG A 74 18.67 16.25 -30.97
CA ARG A 74 19.36 15.06 -31.50
C ARG A 74 18.81 13.75 -30.94
N LEU A 75 17.78 13.81 -30.10
CA LEU A 75 17.14 12.63 -29.52
C LEU A 75 16.68 11.60 -30.56
N PRO A 76 16.04 11.99 -31.70
CA PRO A 76 15.69 11.04 -32.76
C PRO A 76 16.88 10.32 -33.37
N GLU A 77 17.99 11.05 -33.59
CA GLU A 77 19.22 10.52 -34.16
C GLU A 77 19.83 9.45 -33.23
N ALA A 78 19.95 9.74 -31.94
CA ALA A 78 20.50 8.80 -30.97
C ALA A 78 19.62 7.56 -30.77
N LEU A 79 18.29 7.74 -30.72
CA LEU A 79 17.35 6.63 -30.60
C LEU A 79 17.39 5.71 -31.83
N ALA A 80 17.66 6.26 -33.02
CA ALA A 80 17.90 5.47 -34.22
C ALA A 80 19.22 4.69 -34.14
N ALA A 81 20.30 5.33 -33.66
CA ALA A 81 21.60 4.71 -33.48
C ALA A 81 21.58 3.53 -32.49
N ILE A 82 20.88 3.63 -31.36
CA ILE A 82 20.84 2.56 -30.33
C ILE A 82 19.83 1.44 -30.62
N LYS A 83 18.95 1.63 -31.61
CA LYS A 83 17.93 0.64 -31.99
C LYS A 83 18.49 -0.77 -32.27
N PRO A 84 19.59 -0.95 -33.02
CA PRO A 84 20.15 -2.27 -33.32
C PRO A 84 20.59 -3.04 -32.06
N CYS A 85 20.96 -2.33 -30.99
CA CYS A 85 21.41 -2.91 -29.73
C CYS A 85 20.26 -3.51 -28.88
N ARG A 86 19.00 -3.21 -29.27
CA ARG A 86 17.77 -3.69 -28.61
C ARG A 86 17.82 -3.58 -27.08
N PRO A 87 18.06 -2.39 -26.52
CA PRO A 87 18.22 -2.23 -25.08
C PRO A 87 16.98 -2.70 -24.31
N ARG A 88 17.17 -3.30 -23.12
CA ARG A 88 16.06 -3.64 -22.21
C ARG A 88 15.56 -2.41 -21.47
N CYS A 89 16.49 -1.55 -21.04
CA CYS A 89 16.22 -0.28 -20.37
C CYS A 89 16.97 0.88 -21.03
N LEU A 90 16.34 2.05 -21.05
CA LEU A 90 16.92 3.31 -21.49
C LEU A 90 16.67 4.38 -20.42
N THR A 91 17.71 5.06 -19.97
CA THR A 91 17.62 6.22 -19.08
C THR A 91 18.00 7.47 -19.85
N VAL A 92 17.06 8.41 -19.99
CA VAL A 92 17.26 9.69 -20.68
C VAL A 92 17.41 10.80 -19.64
N LEU A 93 18.65 11.25 -19.47
CA LEU A 93 19.03 12.28 -18.51
C LEU A 93 18.75 13.70 -19.07
N PRO A 94 18.53 14.71 -18.20
CA PRO A 94 18.36 16.09 -18.64
C PRO A 94 19.63 16.64 -19.28
N HIS A 95 19.44 17.47 -20.30
CA HIS A 95 20.52 18.22 -20.91
C HIS A 95 20.46 19.69 -20.48
N HIS A 96 21.58 20.43 -20.64
CA HIS A 96 21.63 21.86 -20.31
C HIS A 96 20.82 22.72 -21.29
N THR A 97 20.75 22.28 -22.55
CA THR A 97 19.84 22.85 -23.54
C THR A 97 18.41 22.43 -23.20
N PRO A 98 17.48 23.37 -23.01
CA PRO A 98 16.07 23.03 -22.83
C PRO A 98 15.51 22.40 -24.11
N SER A 99 14.49 21.57 -23.94
CA SER A 99 13.69 21.08 -25.06
C SER A 99 12.77 22.18 -25.57
N ASP A 100 12.62 22.26 -26.90
CA ASP A 100 11.69 23.16 -27.56
C ASP A 100 10.23 22.72 -27.32
N ASP A 101 9.97 21.42 -27.29
CA ASP A 101 8.69 20.81 -26.91
C ASP A 101 8.90 19.58 -26.01
N PRO A 102 8.89 19.76 -24.67
CA PRO A 102 9.06 18.65 -23.73
C PRO A 102 7.97 17.57 -23.81
N VAL A 103 6.75 17.93 -24.26
CA VAL A 103 5.63 16.99 -24.37
C VAL A 103 5.85 16.08 -25.58
N GLU A 104 6.30 16.65 -26.69
CA GLU A 104 6.66 15.88 -27.88
C GLU A 104 7.78 14.87 -27.59
N ASP A 105 8.86 15.31 -26.91
CA ASP A 105 9.97 14.43 -26.51
C ASP A 105 9.52 13.25 -25.65
N MET A 106 8.63 13.52 -24.69
CA MET A 106 8.04 12.49 -23.82
C MET A 106 7.22 11.49 -24.64
N VAL A 107 6.33 11.96 -25.53
CA VAL A 107 5.51 11.09 -26.39
C VAL A 107 6.39 10.27 -27.33
N TYR A 108 7.44 10.87 -27.89
CA TYR A 108 8.38 10.21 -28.77
C TYR A 108 9.15 9.10 -28.05
N CYS A 109 9.73 9.38 -26.88
CA CYS A 109 10.41 8.40 -26.03
C CYS A 109 9.48 7.24 -25.65
N ARG A 110 8.25 7.54 -25.22
CA ARG A 110 7.24 6.52 -24.86
C ARG A 110 6.91 5.62 -26.04
N THR A 111 6.67 6.20 -27.21
CA THR A 111 6.32 5.46 -28.43
C THR A 111 7.49 4.59 -28.89
N TRP A 112 8.71 5.13 -28.87
CA TRP A 112 9.92 4.37 -29.21
C TRP A 112 10.13 3.19 -28.24
N GLY A 113 9.96 3.40 -26.94
CA GLY A 113 10.06 2.34 -25.93
C GLY A 113 9.08 1.19 -26.20
N GLN A 114 7.82 1.52 -26.48
CA GLN A 114 6.77 0.53 -26.79
C GLN A 114 7.07 -0.27 -28.06
N LEU A 115 7.51 0.38 -29.13
CA LEU A 115 7.81 -0.28 -30.41
C LEU A 115 9.03 -1.20 -30.34
N ASN A 116 9.98 -0.92 -29.45
CA ASN A 116 11.24 -1.66 -29.34
C ASN A 116 11.31 -2.59 -28.11
N ASP A 117 10.20 -2.76 -27.37
CA ASP A 117 10.15 -3.54 -26.12
C ASP A 117 11.23 -3.08 -25.13
N CYS A 118 11.38 -1.76 -24.97
CA CYS A 118 12.37 -1.11 -24.12
C CYS A 118 11.68 -0.27 -23.03
N MET A 119 12.11 -0.45 -21.78
CA MET A 119 11.63 0.33 -20.65
C MET A 119 12.38 1.66 -20.59
N VAL A 120 11.69 2.77 -20.77
CA VAL A 120 12.28 4.12 -20.79
C VAL A 120 12.02 4.85 -19.48
N LEU A 121 13.08 5.40 -18.89
CA LEU A 121 13.09 6.30 -17.73
C LEU A 121 13.45 7.71 -18.20
N GLY A 122 12.63 8.70 -17.85
CA GLY A 122 12.70 10.05 -18.42
C GLY A 122 11.89 10.17 -19.72
N PRO A 123 12.00 11.27 -20.47
CA PRO A 123 13.10 12.23 -20.46
C PRO A 123 13.18 13.12 -19.21
N ARG A 124 14.29 13.84 -19.08
CA ARG A 124 14.59 14.75 -17.95
C ARG A 124 14.61 14.06 -16.57
N SER A 125 14.81 12.74 -16.54
CA SER A 125 15.02 11.98 -15.31
C SER A 125 16.36 12.37 -14.68
N PHE A 126 16.41 12.64 -13.38
CA PHE A 126 17.71 12.82 -12.72
C PHE A 126 18.56 11.54 -12.72
N GLY A 127 17.95 10.38 -12.98
CA GLY A 127 18.62 9.09 -13.10
C GLY A 127 18.36 8.15 -11.92
N VAL A 128 19.24 7.16 -11.77
CA VAL A 128 19.13 6.10 -10.76
C VAL A 128 20.45 5.93 -10.02
N GLN A 129 20.39 5.73 -8.70
CA GLN A 129 21.54 5.31 -7.89
C GLN A 129 21.26 4.00 -7.15
N ARG A 130 22.27 3.13 -7.07
CA ARG A 130 22.31 1.95 -6.17
C ARG A 130 23.57 2.01 -5.32
N PRO A 131 23.51 2.69 -4.16
CA PRO A 131 24.65 2.93 -3.28
C PRO A 131 25.52 1.72 -2.94
N HIS A 132 24.90 0.59 -2.61
CA HIS A 132 25.62 -0.62 -2.23
C HIS A 132 26.38 -1.30 -3.39
N LEU A 133 26.06 -0.96 -4.64
CA LEU A 133 26.82 -1.37 -5.82
C LEU A 133 27.86 -0.31 -6.22
N GLY A 134 27.85 0.86 -5.58
CA GLY A 134 28.59 2.04 -6.04
C GLY A 134 28.06 2.58 -7.37
N MET A 135 26.85 2.20 -7.79
CA MET A 135 26.31 2.53 -9.10
C MET A 135 25.63 3.90 -9.09
N ASN A 136 26.09 4.79 -9.96
CA ASN A 136 25.55 6.13 -10.14
C ASN A 136 25.22 6.40 -11.62
N LEU A 137 23.96 6.29 -12.00
CA LEU A 137 23.46 6.60 -13.35
C LEU A 137 22.67 7.90 -13.33
N SER A 138 23.20 8.90 -12.60
CA SER A 138 22.58 10.22 -12.41
C SER A 138 23.56 11.36 -12.73
N HIS A 139 23.10 12.60 -12.63
CA HIS A 139 23.96 13.79 -12.72
C HIS A 139 24.69 14.14 -11.42
N GLU A 140 24.34 13.51 -10.29
CA GLU A 140 24.96 13.82 -9.02
C GLU A 140 26.42 13.35 -9.02
N SER A 141 27.33 14.17 -8.48
CA SER A 141 28.75 13.82 -8.41
C SER A 141 29.01 12.71 -7.39
N HIS A 142 28.16 12.64 -6.35
CA HIS A 142 28.32 11.71 -5.24
C HIS A 142 27.24 10.62 -5.24
N VAL A 143 27.65 9.41 -4.87
CA VAL A 143 26.75 8.30 -4.57
C VAL A 143 26.27 8.49 -3.14
N GLY A 144 24.95 8.47 -2.92
CA GLY A 144 24.39 8.53 -1.57
C GLY A 144 24.91 7.40 -0.67
N LEU A 145 24.82 7.57 0.65
CA LEU A 145 25.26 6.54 1.60
C LEU A 145 24.49 5.23 1.41
N GLY A 146 25.15 4.10 1.63
CA GLY A 146 24.49 2.79 1.59
C GLY A 146 23.54 2.58 2.76
N GLY A 147 22.29 2.23 2.49
CA GLY A 147 21.30 1.91 3.51
C GLY A 147 20.15 1.06 3.00
N ARG A 148 18.97 1.21 3.61
CA ARG A 148 17.81 0.32 3.39
C ARG A 148 16.53 1.06 2.97
N VAL A 149 16.63 2.36 2.75
CA VAL A 149 15.50 3.21 2.36
C VAL A 149 15.56 3.42 0.85
N ALA A 150 14.47 3.17 0.13
CA ALA A 150 14.36 3.55 -1.27
C ALA A 150 13.69 4.93 -1.40
N LEU A 151 14.25 5.79 -2.24
CA LEU A 151 13.64 7.07 -2.61
C LEU A 151 13.16 7.02 -4.06
N VAL A 152 11.88 7.32 -4.29
CA VAL A 152 11.30 7.51 -5.61
C VAL A 152 10.68 8.90 -5.67
N ALA A 153 11.13 9.73 -6.61
CA ALA A 153 10.67 11.10 -6.72
C ALA A 153 10.43 11.50 -8.18
N GLN A 154 9.33 12.20 -8.44
CA GLN A 154 9.10 12.81 -9.76
C GLN A 154 9.98 14.04 -9.99
N SER A 155 10.33 14.76 -8.92
CA SER A 155 11.13 15.98 -8.99
C SER A 155 12.64 15.75 -8.84
N ARG A 156 13.40 16.31 -9.77
CA ARG A 156 14.87 16.36 -9.72
C ARG A 156 15.38 17.15 -8.52
N SER A 157 14.87 18.37 -8.31
CA SER A 157 15.37 19.27 -7.26
C SER A 157 15.18 18.65 -5.89
N ILE A 158 14.03 18.01 -5.67
CA ILE A 158 13.75 17.30 -4.41
C ILE A 158 14.69 16.10 -4.23
N THR A 159 14.94 15.33 -5.28
CA THR A 159 15.89 14.20 -5.20
C THR A 159 17.28 14.68 -4.78
N ALA A 160 17.79 15.73 -5.43
CA ALA A 160 19.08 16.32 -5.10
C ALA A 160 19.12 16.87 -3.67
N SER A 161 18.10 17.62 -3.24
CA SER A 161 18.03 18.14 -1.87
C SER A 161 17.93 17.05 -0.79
N VAL A 162 17.25 15.93 -1.07
CA VAL A 162 17.20 14.79 -0.14
C VAL A 162 18.56 14.10 -0.04
N LEU A 163 19.27 13.95 -1.16
CA LEU A 163 20.61 13.34 -1.18
C LEU A 163 21.64 14.19 -0.43
N ASP A 164 21.70 15.49 -0.73
CA ASP A 164 22.59 16.47 -0.07
C ASP A 164 22.38 16.47 1.45
N TRP A 165 21.11 16.55 1.88
CA TRP A 165 20.78 16.54 3.30
C TRP A 165 21.06 15.19 3.99
N ALA A 166 20.83 14.08 3.29
CA ALA A 166 21.01 12.75 3.86
C ALA A 166 22.46 12.47 4.26
N GLU A 167 23.42 13.13 3.61
CA GLU A 167 24.84 13.03 3.97
C GLU A 167 25.11 13.58 5.38
N ASP A 168 24.54 14.75 5.73
CA ASP A 168 24.72 15.39 7.04
C ASP A 168 24.18 14.52 8.20
N VAL A 169 23.01 13.92 8.02
CA VAL A 169 22.38 13.09 9.06
C VAL A 169 22.74 11.60 8.99
N ARG A 170 23.63 11.22 8.06
CA ARG A 170 24.03 9.82 7.79
C ARG A 170 22.88 8.87 7.44
N LEU A 171 21.92 9.37 6.67
CA LEU A 171 20.83 8.54 6.16
C LEU A 171 21.27 7.81 4.88
N GLY A 172 21.20 6.48 4.89
CA GLY A 172 21.57 5.65 3.74
C GLY A 172 20.38 5.17 2.91
N PHE A 173 20.59 5.06 1.59
CA PHE A 173 19.60 4.58 0.62
C PHE A 173 19.95 3.20 0.06
N SER A 174 18.91 2.40 -0.20
CA SER A 174 19.02 1.14 -0.97
C SER A 174 18.98 1.41 -2.47
N ALA A 175 18.10 2.33 -2.88
CA ALA A 175 17.92 2.82 -4.24
C ALA A 175 17.45 4.28 -4.22
N VAL A 176 17.86 5.06 -5.21
CA VAL A 176 17.31 6.39 -5.48
C VAL A 176 16.91 6.43 -6.94
N VAL A 177 15.66 6.81 -7.22
CA VAL A 177 15.10 6.91 -8.57
C VAL A 177 14.41 8.24 -8.71
N SER A 178 14.81 8.99 -9.72
CA SER A 178 14.06 10.16 -10.16
C SER A 178 13.41 9.87 -11.49
N LEU A 179 12.08 9.97 -11.56
CA LEU A 179 11.35 9.59 -12.77
C LEU A 179 11.44 10.65 -13.86
N GLY A 180 11.49 11.94 -13.50
CA GLY A 180 11.35 13.02 -14.47
C GLY A 180 9.99 12.96 -15.15
N ASP A 181 9.96 13.12 -16.47
CA ASP A 181 8.74 12.92 -17.25
C ASP A 181 8.45 11.43 -17.39
N GLU A 182 7.30 11.00 -16.85
CA GLU A 182 6.91 9.59 -16.87
C GLU A 182 6.61 9.11 -18.30
N THR A 183 7.43 8.20 -18.83
CA THR A 183 7.20 7.57 -20.15
C THR A 183 6.68 6.16 -20.04
N THR A 184 7.57 5.16 -19.99
CA THR A 184 7.22 3.74 -19.85
C THR A 184 7.43 3.27 -18.41
N ILE A 185 8.41 3.84 -17.71
CA ILE A 185 8.64 3.63 -16.28
C ILE A 185 7.93 4.75 -15.51
N ASP A 186 6.94 4.36 -14.72
CA ASP A 186 6.19 5.23 -13.82
C ASP A 186 6.45 4.86 -12.34
N VAL A 187 5.80 5.56 -11.41
CA VAL A 187 5.89 5.26 -9.97
C VAL A 187 5.46 3.83 -9.66
N ALA A 188 4.47 3.29 -10.38
CA ALA A 188 3.93 1.96 -10.10
C ALA A 188 4.96 0.87 -10.44
N GLU A 189 5.62 0.96 -11.61
CA GLU A 189 6.69 0.03 -12.00
C GLU A 189 7.88 0.09 -11.01
N ALA A 190 8.24 1.29 -10.53
CA ALA A 190 9.27 1.45 -9.51
C ALA A 190 8.86 0.79 -8.17
N LEU A 191 7.62 0.99 -7.74
CA LEU A 191 7.07 0.37 -6.52
C LEU A 191 7.06 -1.15 -6.60
N ASP A 192 6.73 -1.73 -7.75
CA ASP A 192 6.71 -3.18 -7.95
C ASP A 192 8.09 -3.80 -7.80
N TYR A 193 9.10 -3.17 -8.43
CA TYR A 193 10.48 -3.59 -8.24
C TYR A 193 10.89 -3.50 -6.77
N LEU A 194 10.61 -2.36 -6.14
CA LEU A 194 11.01 -2.10 -4.76
C LEU A 194 10.26 -2.96 -3.75
N ALA A 195 9.04 -3.42 -4.04
CA ALA A 195 8.30 -4.36 -3.20
C ALA A 195 9.04 -5.70 -3.11
N MET A 196 9.65 -6.15 -4.22
CA MET A 196 10.38 -7.42 -4.31
C MET A 196 11.86 -7.31 -3.90
N ASP A 197 12.45 -6.12 -3.87
CA ASP A 197 13.87 -5.92 -3.58
C ASP A 197 14.24 -6.26 -2.12
N PRO A 198 15.02 -7.32 -1.83
CA PRO A 198 15.35 -7.70 -0.46
C PRO A 198 16.24 -6.67 0.27
N ARG A 199 16.87 -5.73 -0.45
CA ARG A 199 17.72 -4.67 0.13
C ARG A 199 16.93 -3.47 0.64
N THR A 200 15.68 -3.34 0.22
CA THR A 200 14.82 -2.22 0.56
C THR A 200 13.88 -2.61 1.69
N ASP A 201 13.97 -1.94 2.84
CA ASP A 201 13.11 -2.16 3.99
C ASP A 201 11.95 -1.16 4.05
N SER A 202 12.13 0.07 3.54
CA SER A 202 11.10 1.11 3.46
C SER A 202 11.21 1.93 2.18
N ILE A 203 10.10 2.54 1.76
CA ILE A 203 10.01 3.31 0.51
C ILE A 203 9.48 4.72 0.82
N ALA A 204 10.18 5.73 0.34
CA ALA A 204 9.79 7.13 0.36
C ALA A 204 9.39 7.57 -1.05
N LEU A 205 8.16 8.04 -1.21
CA LEU A 205 7.60 8.55 -2.46
C LEU A 205 7.41 10.05 -2.40
N TYR A 206 7.89 10.76 -3.41
CA TYR A 206 7.53 12.15 -3.68
C TYR A 206 6.70 12.22 -4.97
N LEU A 207 5.47 12.72 -4.84
CA LEU A 207 4.46 12.77 -5.90
C LEU A 207 3.98 14.21 -6.12
N GLU A 208 4.00 14.65 -7.37
CA GLU A 208 3.39 15.89 -7.85
C GLU A 208 2.01 15.60 -8.43
N GLU A 209 1.92 14.66 -9.38
CA GLU A 209 0.68 14.20 -9.99
C GLU A 209 0.66 12.68 -10.11
N THR A 210 -0.54 12.11 -10.21
CA THR A 210 -0.73 10.67 -10.47
C THR A 210 -1.35 10.49 -11.84
N SER A 211 -0.59 9.87 -12.75
CA SER A 211 -0.96 9.66 -14.16
C SER A 211 -1.88 8.44 -14.36
N SER A 212 -1.65 7.35 -13.61
CA SER A 212 -2.46 6.12 -13.64
C SER A 212 -2.88 5.67 -12.24
N SER A 213 -4.11 5.95 -11.86
CA SER A 213 -4.67 5.65 -10.53
C SER A 213 -4.67 4.16 -10.18
N ARG A 214 -5.05 3.27 -11.10
CA ARG A 214 -5.25 1.84 -10.82
C ARG A 214 -3.93 1.09 -10.71
N ARG A 215 -3.02 1.26 -11.67
CA ARG A 215 -1.69 0.64 -11.64
C ARG A 215 -0.93 1.12 -10.41
N PHE A 216 -1.01 2.42 -10.12
CA PHE A 216 -0.45 3.00 -8.89
C PHE A 216 -1.09 2.41 -7.63
N THR A 217 -2.42 2.35 -7.53
CA THR A 217 -3.10 1.76 -6.36
C THR A 217 -2.67 0.33 -6.12
N SER A 218 -2.62 -0.46 -7.19
CA SER A 218 -2.24 -1.87 -7.14
C SER A 218 -0.79 -2.04 -6.68
N ALA A 219 0.15 -1.31 -7.30
CA ALA A 219 1.56 -1.34 -6.91
C ALA A 219 1.78 -0.80 -5.48
N LEU A 220 1.06 0.24 -5.10
CA LEU A 220 1.12 0.80 -3.74
C LEU A 220 0.62 -0.19 -2.71
N ARG A 221 -0.51 -0.86 -2.93
CA ARG A 221 -1.03 -1.91 -2.04
C ARG A 221 -0.05 -3.08 -1.94
N ALA A 222 0.49 -3.53 -3.06
CA ALA A 222 1.48 -4.60 -3.09
C ALA A 222 2.73 -4.22 -2.27
N ALA A 223 3.28 -3.03 -2.47
CA ALA A 223 4.45 -2.55 -1.74
C ALA A 223 4.15 -2.33 -0.24
N ALA A 224 3.06 -1.63 0.08
CA ALA A 224 2.65 -1.32 1.45
C ALA A 224 2.25 -2.55 2.27
N SER A 225 1.90 -3.66 1.62
CA SER A 225 1.65 -4.94 2.29
C SER A 225 2.92 -5.60 2.83
N VAL A 226 4.10 -5.29 2.30
CA VAL A 226 5.35 -5.92 2.72
C VAL A 226 6.34 -4.95 3.36
N LYS A 227 6.24 -3.65 3.04
CA LYS A 227 7.18 -2.61 3.43
C LYS A 227 6.45 -1.31 3.77
N PRO A 228 6.92 -0.52 4.74
CA PRO A 228 6.38 0.81 4.98
C PRO A 228 6.58 1.72 3.76
N VAL A 229 5.51 2.35 3.29
CA VAL A 229 5.53 3.33 2.20
C VAL A 229 5.10 4.70 2.72
N ILE A 230 5.99 5.68 2.60
CA ILE A 230 5.76 7.08 2.95
C ILE A 230 5.48 7.85 1.68
N VAL A 231 4.46 8.72 1.69
CA VAL A 231 4.06 9.51 0.53
C VAL A 231 4.05 11.00 0.89
N LEU A 232 4.89 11.78 0.23
CA LEU A 232 4.84 13.23 0.20
C LEU A 232 4.17 13.67 -1.10
N LYS A 233 2.90 14.07 -1.02
CA LYS A 233 2.13 14.59 -2.16
C LYS A 233 2.11 16.11 -2.13
N VAL A 234 2.48 16.74 -3.25
CA VAL A 234 2.54 18.20 -3.42
C VAL A 234 1.45 18.66 -4.40
N GLY A 235 1.23 19.97 -4.52
CA GLY A 235 0.11 20.53 -5.30
C GLY A 235 -1.14 20.79 -4.47
N HIS A 236 -0.98 21.34 -3.27
CA HIS A 236 -2.09 21.90 -2.51
C HIS A 236 -2.60 23.12 -3.29
N ASN A 237 -3.68 22.97 -4.04
CA ASN A 237 -4.53 24.12 -4.30
C ASN A 237 -4.99 24.64 -2.93
N ALA A 238 -4.99 25.97 -2.75
CA ALA A 238 -5.14 26.66 -1.47
C ALA A 238 -6.42 26.31 -0.68
N ASP A 239 -7.32 25.52 -1.24
CA ASP A 239 -8.42 24.88 -0.52
C ASP A 239 -7.98 23.48 -0.07
N ALA A 240 -7.62 23.35 1.22
CA ALA A 240 -7.42 22.09 1.92
C ALA A 240 -8.69 21.19 2.02
N ALA A 241 -9.64 21.37 1.10
CA ALA A 241 -10.95 20.75 1.03
C ALA A 241 -11.33 20.28 -0.40
N SER A 242 -10.38 20.16 -1.34
CA SER A 242 -10.71 19.55 -2.64
C SER A 242 -11.05 18.06 -2.45
N THR A 243 -12.14 17.63 -3.07
CA THR A 243 -12.63 16.25 -3.00
C THR A 243 -11.58 15.23 -3.48
N GLU A 244 -10.78 15.59 -4.50
CA GLU A 244 -9.71 14.73 -5.02
C GLU A 244 -8.66 14.41 -3.94
N ASP A 245 -8.26 15.39 -3.13
CA ASP A 245 -7.28 15.17 -2.06
C ASP A 245 -7.83 14.29 -0.94
N ALA A 246 -9.13 14.45 -0.61
CA ALA A 246 -9.81 13.60 0.36
C ALA A 246 -9.85 12.14 -0.10
N VAL A 247 -10.22 11.90 -1.37
CA VAL A 247 -10.24 10.57 -1.99
C VAL A 247 -8.83 9.96 -2.02
N PHE A 248 -7.81 10.74 -2.41
CA PHE A 248 -6.42 10.29 -2.38
C PHE A 248 -5.94 9.93 -0.97
N ASN A 249 -6.32 10.71 0.05
CA ASN A 249 -6.01 10.38 1.44
C ASN A 249 -6.68 9.08 1.92
N VAL A 250 -7.91 8.82 1.48
CA VAL A 250 -8.59 7.54 1.74
C VAL A 250 -7.83 6.40 1.07
N LEU A 251 -7.42 6.59 -0.19
CA LEU A 251 -6.65 5.59 -0.93
C LEU A 251 -5.38 5.18 -0.18
N LEU A 252 -4.58 6.15 0.26
CA LEU A 252 -3.34 5.89 1.00
C LEU A 252 -3.64 5.12 2.29
N ARG A 253 -4.69 5.52 3.03
CA ARG A 253 -5.13 4.83 4.25
C ARG A 253 -5.53 3.38 3.99
N ARG A 254 -6.31 3.12 2.94
CA ARG A 254 -6.75 1.77 2.54
C ARG A 254 -5.63 0.93 1.92
N ALA A 255 -4.61 1.57 1.36
CA ALA A 255 -3.44 0.88 0.83
C ALA A 255 -2.44 0.47 1.92
N GLY A 256 -2.48 1.10 3.09
CA GLY A 256 -1.51 0.87 4.16
C GLY A 256 -0.29 1.81 4.11
N ALA A 257 -0.31 2.82 3.23
CA ALA A 257 0.72 3.83 3.10
C ALA A 257 0.46 5.03 4.03
N VAL A 258 1.50 5.79 4.37
CA VAL A 258 1.37 6.99 5.22
C VAL A 258 1.67 8.24 4.44
N ARG A 259 0.74 9.20 4.48
CA ARG A 259 0.96 10.53 3.94
C ARG A 259 1.68 11.43 4.94
N ILE A 260 2.66 12.16 4.46
CA ILE A 260 3.26 13.30 5.15
C ILE A 260 2.93 14.59 4.39
N ARG A 261 2.86 15.71 5.12
CA ARG A 261 2.48 17.02 4.55
C ARG A 261 3.68 17.89 4.25
N TYR A 262 4.74 17.74 5.04
CA TYR A 262 5.91 18.60 4.98
C TYR A 262 7.18 17.82 4.70
N PHE A 263 8.09 18.44 3.97
CA PHE A 263 9.39 17.86 3.65
C PHE A 263 10.16 17.42 4.90
N VAL A 264 10.13 18.23 5.97
CA VAL A 264 10.79 17.90 7.25
C VAL A 264 10.26 16.62 7.91
N GLN A 265 9.00 16.26 7.66
CA GLN A 265 8.38 15.05 8.21
C GLN A 265 8.88 13.78 7.52
N LEU A 266 9.45 13.88 6.31
CA LEU A 266 10.02 12.73 5.60
C LEU A 266 11.07 12.01 6.45
N PHE A 267 11.88 12.79 7.14
CA PHE A 267 12.96 12.28 7.96
C PHE A 267 12.45 11.69 9.27
N SER A 268 11.46 12.33 9.90
CA SER A 268 10.74 11.73 11.03
C SER A 268 10.10 10.40 10.66
N ALA A 269 9.49 10.32 9.49
CA ALA A 269 8.87 9.11 9.00
C ALA A 269 9.90 7.99 8.78
N ILE A 270 10.99 8.29 8.06
CA ILE A 270 12.04 7.31 7.77
C ILE A 270 12.67 6.78 9.06
N LYS A 271 12.97 7.65 10.03
CA LYS A 271 13.54 7.24 11.32
C LYS A 271 12.61 6.32 12.12
N VAL A 272 11.31 6.60 12.15
CA VAL A 272 10.37 5.87 13.00
C VAL A 272 9.80 4.62 12.32
N LEU A 273 9.72 4.56 11.00
CA LEU A 273 9.20 3.36 10.33
C LEU A 273 10.18 2.18 10.29
N VAL A 274 11.46 2.44 10.57
CA VAL A 274 12.46 1.38 10.85
C VAL A 274 12.27 0.80 12.27
N TYR A 275 11.53 1.50 13.12
CA TYR A 275 11.30 1.10 14.50
C TYR A 275 10.37 -0.12 14.58
N THR A 276 10.76 -1.12 15.35
CA THR A 276 10.09 -2.43 15.38
C THR A 276 8.85 -2.48 16.27
N ARG A 277 8.61 -1.47 17.12
CA ARG A 277 7.49 -1.50 18.08
C ARG A 277 6.28 -0.74 17.54
N HIS A 278 5.12 -1.37 17.69
CA HIS A 278 3.85 -0.87 17.18
C HIS A 278 3.01 -0.23 18.29
N PRO A 279 2.55 1.01 18.10
CA PRO A 279 1.56 1.60 18.99
C PRO A 279 0.21 0.92 18.79
N ARG A 280 -0.52 0.68 19.88
CA ARG A 280 -1.88 0.12 19.82
C ARG A 280 -2.95 1.18 19.58
N GLY A 281 -2.59 2.44 19.76
CA GLY A 281 -3.46 3.59 19.55
C GLY A 281 -2.67 4.87 19.33
N ARG A 282 -3.25 6.00 19.72
CA ARG A 282 -2.73 7.34 19.43
C ARG A 282 -2.47 8.15 20.71
N LYS A 283 -2.58 7.53 21.89
CA LYS A 283 -2.40 8.22 23.18
C LYS A 283 -0.95 8.17 23.65
N ILE A 284 -0.33 9.33 23.87
CA ILE A 284 1.08 9.42 24.26
C ILE A 284 1.25 10.01 25.66
N ALA A 285 2.15 9.42 26.45
CA ALA A 285 2.60 9.97 27.72
C ALA A 285 3.90 10.76 27.52
N LEU A 286 3.97 11.95 28.09
CA LEU A 286 5.14 12.83 27.98
C LEU A 286 5.94 12.78 29.29
N LEU A 287 7.26 12.67 29.18
CA LEU A 287 8.21 12.87 30.27
C LEU A 287 9.13 14.03 29.89
N SER A 288 9.31 15.01 30.77
CA SER A 288 10.19 16.16 30.51
C SER A 288 10.99 16.58 31.74
N ASN A 289 12.19 17.12 31.54
CA ASN A 289 12.98 17.78 32.60
C ASN A 289 12.67 19.29 32.73
N GLY A 290 11.54 19.72 32.16
CA GLY A 290 11.04 21.09 32.26
C GLY A 290 9.71 21.28 31.53
N ASP A 291 8.97 22.34 31.85
CA ASP A 291 7.61 22.55 31.34
C ASP A 291 7.57 22.96 29.87
N GLY A 292 8.56 23.74 29.41
CA GLY A 292 8.54 24.36 28.07
C GLY A 292 8.49 23.35 26.91
N ALA A 293 9.35 22.33 26.94
CA ALA A 293 9.40 21.31 25.90
C ALA A 293 8.09 20.51 25.80
N ALA A 294 7.51 20.17 26.96
CA ALA A 294 6.24 19.46 27.03
C ALA A 294 5.08 20.29 26.49
N ARG A 295 5.03 21.60 26.77
CA ARG A 295 4.01 22.50 26.21
C ARG A 295 4.11 22.62 24.70
N LEU A 296 5.31 22.79 24.15
CA LEU A 296 5.52 22.80 22.69
C LEU A 296 5.05 21.49 22.02
N ALA A 297 5.29 20.35 22.68
CA ALA A 297 4.78 19.07 22.19
C ALA A 297 3.25 19.02 22.23
N LEU A 298 2.63 19.51 23.32
CA LEU A 298 1.18 19.56 23.46
C LEU A 298 0.50 20.52 22.48
N ASP A 299 1.13 21.65 22.14
CA ASP A 299 0.55 22.60 21.18
C ASP A 299 0.45 22.00 19.76
N VAL A 300 1.28 21.00 19.45
CA VAL A 300 1.21 20.20 18.21
C VAL A 300 0.25 19.01 18.33
N MET A 301 -0.17 18.65 19.55
CA MET A 301 -1.11 17.56 19.84
C MET A 301 -2.50 18.15 20.15
N GLY A 302 -3.45 18.07 19.21
CA GLY A 302 -4.80 18.65 19.38
C GLY A 302 -5.94 17.72 18.95
N ASP A 303 -7.18 18.13 19.20
CA ASP A 303 -8.39 17.33 18.97
C ASP A 303 -8.62 16.90 17.51
N ALA A 304 -8.05 17.63 16.56
CA ALA A 304 -8.11 17.34 15.12
C ALA A 304 -6.84 16.64 14.57
N GLU A 305 -5.83 16.37 15.41
CA GLU A 305 -4.51 15.90 14.99
C GLU A 305 -4.30 14.39 15.19
N ALA A 306 -3.23 13.85 14.61
CA ALA A 306 -2.96 12.41 14.58
C ALA A 306 -2.57 11.79 15.94
N VAL A 307 -2.36 12.59 17.00
CA VAL A 307 -1.83 12.17 18.31
C VAL A 307 -2.58 12.86 19.43
N PHE A 308 -2.93 12.10 20.46
CA PHE A 308 -3.63 12.58 21.64
C PHE A 308 -2.77 12.44 22.89
N ARG A 309 -2.96 13.34 23.86
CA ARG A 309 -2.43 13.19 25.21
C ARG A 309 -3.10 11.98 25.90
N ALA A 310 -2.30 11.15 26.56
CA ALA A 310 -2.82 10.05 27.39
C ALA A 310 -3.30 10.55 28.76
N ASP A 311 -4.41 9.99 29.24
CA ASP A 311 -4.84 10.14 30.64
C ASP A 311 -4.24 8.99 31.45
N LEU A 312 -3.42 9.32 32.45
CA LEU A 312 -2.75 8.33 33.30
C LEU A 312 -3.71 7.77 34.34
N GLY A 313 -3.60 6.48 34.62
CA GLY A 313 -4.34 5.84 35.71
C GLY A 313 -3.89 6.36 37.08
N GLN A 314 -4.81 6.39 38.05
CA GLN A 314 -4.52 6.87 39.41
C GLN A 314 -3.38 6.09 40.07
N ALA A 315 -3.27 4.78 39.81
CA ALA A 315 -2.17 3.95 40.33
C ALA A 315 -0.80 4.43 39.83
N SER A 316 -0.70 4.77 38.54
CA SER A 316 0.52 5.30 37.93
C SER A 316 0.88 6.67 38.50
N ILE A 317 -0.14 7.54 38.70
CA ILE A 317 0.05 8.86 39.31
C ILE A 317 0.64 8.71 40.72
N ASN A 318 0.07 7.83 41.55
CA ASN A 318 0.55 7.60 42.92
C ASN A 318 2.00 7.09 42.94
N SER A 319 2.35 6.12 42.07
CA SER A 319 3.74 5.63 41.96
C SER A 319 4.72 6.70 41.46
N LEU A 320 4.26 7.64 40.63
CA LEU A 320 5.07 8.78 40.20
C LEU A 320 5.25 9.81 41.33
N ASP A 321 4.21 10.07 42.12
CA ASP A 321 4.27 10.97 43.29
C ASP A 321 5.26 10.47 44.36
N GLU A 322 5.38 9.15 44.55
CA GLU A 322 6.37 8.56 45.46
C GLU A 322 7.82 8.65 44.94
N LEU A 323 7.99 8.63 43.61
CA LEU A 323 9.31 8.61 42.95
C LEU A 323 9.87 10.01 42.67
N LEU A 324 8.99 10.97 42.39
CA LEU A 324 9.35 12.33 42.01
C LEU A 324 9.47 13.25 43.24
N GLU A 325 10.20 14.33 43.07
CA GLU A 325 10.40 15.34 44.10
C GLU A 325 9.13 16.16 44.38
N VAL A 326 9.08 16.75 45.58
CA VAL A 326 8.01 17.69 45.95
C VAL A 326 8.02 18.89 44.99
N GLY A 327 6.92 19.07 44.26
CA GLY A 327 6.76 20.12 43.24
C GLY A 327 6.88 19.64 41.78
N ALA A 328 7.21 18.36 41.56
CA ALA A 328 7.08 17.73 40.26
C ALA A 328 5.61 17.63 39.81
N LYS A 329 5.40 17.47 38.50
CA LYS A 329 4.08 17.15 37.94
C LYS A 329 4.02 15.66 37.63
N SER A 330 3.15 14.92 38.31
CA SER A 330 2.99 13.47 38.13
C SER A 330 1.85 13.08 37.19
N GLN A 331 1.03 14.05 36.78
CA GLN A 331 0.05 13.89 35.69
C GLN A 331 0.75 14.06 34.34
N ASN A 332 0.21 13.52 33.26
CA ASN A 332 0.76 13.75 31.91
C ASN A 332 0.58 15.24 31.53
N PRO A 333 1.59 16.01 31.11
CA PRO A 333 3.00 15.66 30.98
C PRO A 333 3.69 15.52 32.34
N VAL A 334 4.40 14.40 32.53
CA VAL A 334 5.21 14.16 33.71
C VAL A 334 6.44 15.05 33.65
N VAL A 335 6.57 15.98 34.60
CA VAL A 335 7.66 16.96 34.63
C VAL A 335 8.44 16.84 35.94
N THR A 336 9.74 16.62 35.82
CA THR A 336 10.69 16.65 36.94
C THR A 336 11.65 17.83 36.78
N TYR A 337 11.98 18.47 37.89
CA TYR A 337 12.92 19.59 37.99
C TYR A 337 14.18 19.21 38.77
N ALA A 338 14.19 18.04 39.42
CA ALA A 338 15.40 17.48 40.00
C ALA A 338 16.34 16.93 38.92
N PRO A 339 17.67 16.92 39.16
CA PRO A 339 18.63 16.33 38.23
C PRO A 339 18.27 14.89 37.85
N LEU A 340 18.30 14.60 36.56
CA LEU A 340 18.01 13.29 36.02
C LEU A 340 19.20 12.35 36.20
N THR A 341 18.92 11.19 36.77
CA THR A 341 19.82 10.03 36.77
C THR A 341 19.27 8.92 35.86
N PRO A 342 20.13 8.04 35.33
CA PRO A 342 19.70 6.90 34.51
C PRO A 342 18.64 6.03 35.21
N GLU A 343 18.82 5.78 36.51
CA GLU A 343 17.93 4.93 37.30
C GLU A 343 16.54 5.53 37.45
N LYS A 344 16.47 6.86 37.71
CA LYS A 344 15.20 7.57 37.87
C LYS A 344 14.41 7.56 36.57
N VAL A 345 15.05 7.85 35.43
CA VAL A 345 14.40 7.81 34.11
C VAL A 345 13.91 6.39 33.79
N ALA A 346 14.71 5.37 34.08
CA ALA A 346 14.33 3.97 33.87
C ALA A 346 13.11 3.55 34.70
N GLN A 347 12.95 4.06 35.92
CA GLN A 347 11.79 3.77 36.77
C GLN A 347 10.53 4.49 36.26
N VAL A 348 10.63 5.79 35.93
CA VAL A 348 9.51 6.57 35.37
C VAL A 348 8.99 5.93 34.07
N ILE A 349 9.89 5.56 33.16
CA ILE A 349 9.51 4.93 31.89
C ILE A 349 8.82 3.59 32.11
N ARG A 350 9.28 2.77 33.07
CA ARG A 350 8.63 1.50 33.39
C ARG A 350 7.19 1.70 33.87
N ILE A 351 6.92 2.73 34.68
CA ILE A 351 5.58 3.08 35.13
C ILE A 351 4.71 3.50 33.93
N LEU A 352 5.19 4.43 33.10
CA LEU A 352 4.43 4.92 31.93
C LEU A 352 4.17 3.83 30.88
N VAL A 353 5.14 2.95 30.64
CA VAL A 353 5.00 1.84 29.70
C VAL A 353 4.02 0.78 30.24
N ALA A 354 3.90 0.60 31.55
CA ALA A 354 2.95 -0.34 32.15
C ALA A 354 1.49 0.14 32.13
N ASP A 355 1.24 1.45 32.08
CA ASP A 355 -0.11 2.04 32.17
C ASP A 355 -1.02 1.67 30.98
N ALA A 356 -2.21 1.14 31.20
CA ALA A 356 -3.11 0.71 30.12
C ALA A 356 -3.64 1.87 29.24
N GLY A 357 -3.68 3.10 29.74
CA GLY A 357 -4.14 4.30 29.02
C GLY A 357 -3.10 4.91 28.06
N VAL A 358 -1.88 4.40 28.07
CA VAL A 358 -0.73 4.92 27.30
C VAL A 358 -0.39 3.99 26.13
N ASP A 359 -0.33 4.51 24.90
CA ASP A 359 0.07 3.75 23.71
C ASP A 359 1.56 3.94 23.35
N GLY A 360 2.20 5.00 23.85
CA GLY A 360 3.62 5.29 23.65
C GLY A 360 4.13 6.36 24.62
N VAL A 361 5.45 6.50 24.73
CA VAL A 361 6.11 7.47 25.61
C VAL A 361 6.99 8.41 24.80
N LEU A 362 6.86 9.72 25.04
CA LEU A 362 7.71 10.77 24.48
C LEU A 362 8.56 11.39 25.58
N VAL A 363 9.87 11.18 25.50
CA VAL A 363 10.85 11.72 26.45
C VAL A 363 11.45 13.00 25.86
N LEU A 364 11.25 14.13 26.53
CA LEU A 364 11.62 15.48 26.09
C LEU A 364 12.67 16.04 27.04
N LEU A 365 13.95 16.02 26.64
CA LEU A 365 15.05 16.48 27.49
C LEU A 365 15.71 17.72 26.89
N ALA A 366 15.77 18.79 27.68
CA ALA A 366 16.60 19.96 27.42
C ALA A 366 17.98 19.82 28.08
N PRO A 367 19.00 20.60 27.65
CA PRO A 367 20.31 20.59 28.27
C PRO A 367 20.25 21.02 29.73
N ASP A 368 20.74 20.13 30.59
CA ASP A 368 20.87 20.38 32.02
C ASP A 368 22.26 19.91 32.48
N PRO A 369 23.14 20.84 32.92
CA PRO A 369 24.48 20.51 33.38
C PRO A 369 24.50 19.73 34.70
N LEU A 370 23.39 19.70 35.44
CA LEU A 370 23.30 18.96 36.70
C LEU A 370 22.90 17.49 36.49
N SER A 371 22.35 17.16 35.33
CA SER A 371 21.86 15.81 34.98
C SER A 371 22.93 14.97 34.25
N ASP A 372 22.95 13.65 34.52
CA ASP A 372 23.75 12.70 33.74
C ASP A 372 23.02 12.30 32.44
N LEU A 373 22.94 13.25 31.50
CA LEU A 373 22.24 13.04 30.24
C LEU A 373 22.90 11.98 29.35
N GLN A 374 24.22 11.76 29.50
CA GLN A 374 24.92 10.73 28.75
C GLN A 374 24.56 9.33 29.26
N GLY A 375 24.53 9.14 30.58
CA GLY A 375 24.03 7.92 31.19
C GLY A 375 22.55 7.69 30.86
N VAL A 376 21.72 8.73 30.91
CA VAL A 376 20.29 8.64 30.53
C VAL A 376 20.13 8.21 29.07
N ALA A 377 20.91 8.78 28.14
CA ALA A 377 20.85 8.39 26.74
C ALA A 377 21.23 6.91 26.51
N ARG A 378 22.25 6.40 27.22
CA ARG A 378 22.63 4.98 27.16
C ARG A 378 21.55 4.08 27.76
N GLN A 379 21.00 4.46 28.91
CA GLN A 379 19.93 3.70 29.55
C GLN A 379 18.67 3.61 28.68
N LEU A 380 18.31 4.71 28.01
CA LEU A 380 17.22 4.73 27.03
C LEU A 380 17.53 3.85 25.83
N ALA A 381 18.75 3.91 25.30
CA ALA A 381 19.21 3.07 24.19
C ALA A 381 19.12 1.57 24.52
N ASP A 382 19.39 1.18 25.76
CA ASP A 382 19.33 -0.21 26.21
C ASP A 382 17.89 -0.69 26.47
N MET A 383 17.04 0.16 27.06
CA MET A 383 15.67 -0.21 27.45
C MET A 383 14.65 -0.15 26.30
N SER A 384 14.83 0.79 25.38
CA SER A 384 13.85 1.11 24.34
C SER A 384 13.60 -0.05 23.35
N PRO A 385 14.62 -0.77 22.85
CA PRO A 385 14.42 -1.92 21.97
C PRO A 385 13.54 -3.02 22.58
N ASP A 386 13.64 -3.28 23.88
CA ASP A 386 12.91 -4.34 24.58
C ASP A 386 11.54 -3.90 25.13
N SER A 387 11.21 -2.61 25.02
CA SER A 387 9.92 -2.08 25.47
C SER A 387 8.75 -2.62 24.65
N ARG A 388 7.63 -2.91 25.32
CA ARG A 388 6.37 -3.31 24.66
C ARG A 388 5.69 -2.17 23.90
N LYS A 389 5.98 -0.92 24.28
CA LYS A 389 5.40 0.29 23.70
C LYS A 389 6.49 1.17 23.12
N PRO A 390 6.22 1.91 22.05
CA PRO A 390 7.22 2.78 21.45
C PRO A 390 7.66 3.91 22.39
N ILE A 391 8.98 4.12 22.46
CA ILE A 391 9.61 5.21 23.18
C ILE A 391 10.27 6.10 22.13
N ILE A 392 9.83 7.36 22.07
CA ILE A 392 10.37 8.38 21.18
C ILE A 392 11.07 9.40 22.04
N THR A 393 12.23 9.86 21.59
CA THR A 393 13.06 10.78 22.36
C THR A 393 13.28 12.09 21.62
N CYS A 394 13.28 13.19 22.36
CA CYS A 394 13.66 14.51 21.88
C CYS A 394 14.73 15.04 22.81
N PHE A 395 15.95 15.20 22.30
CA PHE A 395 17.06 15.82 23.01
C PHE A 395 17.28 17.19 22.36
N MET A 396 16.78 18.24 23.00
CA MET A 396 16.72 19.59 22.45
C MET A 396 18.07 20.31 22.46
N GLY A 397 18.37 21.05 21.40
CA GLY A 397 19.67 21.72 21.22
C GLY A 397 20.63 20.89 20.37
N ASP A 398 21.79 21.43 20.01
CA ASP A 398 22.65 20.79 19.01
C ASP A 398 24.07 20.50 19.50
N ALA A 399 24.79 21.51 20.00
CA ALA A 399 26.21 21.38 20.35
C ALA A 399 26.54 20.18 21.27
N SER A 400 25.86 20.06 22.42
CA SER A 400 26.07 18.95 23.37
C SER A 400 25.18 17.73 23.10
N MET A 401 23.97 17.94 22.57
CA MET A 401 22.95 16.91 22.45
C MET A 401 23.05 16.05 21.20
N ARG A 402 23.75 16.52 20.15
CA ARG A 402 23.90 15.79 18.89
C ARG A 402 24.54 14.41 19.09
N ALA A 403 25.59 14.33 19.88
CA ALA A 403 26.26 13.06 20.20
C ALA A 403 25.32 12.08 20.92
N LEU A 404 24.47 12.58 21.83
CA LEU A 404 23.51 11.75 22.57
C LEU A 404 22.41 11.20 21.66
N ARG A 405 21.92 12.00 20.72
CA ARG A 405 20.98 11.53 19.68
C ARG A 405 21.60 10.44 18.81
N HIS A 406 22.88 10.56 18.45
CA HIS A 406 23.56 9.52 17.68
C HIS A 406 23.69 8.19 18.44
N ILE A 407 23.89 8.24 19.77
CA ILE A 407 23.90 7.01 20.60
C ILE A 407 22.53 6.32 20.50
N LEU A 408 21.44 7.07 20.65
CA LEU A 408 20.07 6.56 20.57
C LEU A 408 19.75 6.03 19.17
N ASP A 409 20.04 6.80 18.12
CA ASP A 409 19.80 6.41 16.72
C ASP A 409 20.58 5.12 16.38
N SER A 410 21.82 4.99 16.87
CA SER A 410 22.66 3.79 16.64
C SER A 410 22.12 2.55 17.35
N ALA A 411 21.43 2.72 18.47
CA ALA A 411 20.71 1.65 19.17
C ALA A 411 19.31 1.39 18.59
N GLY A 412 18.91 2.11 17.54
CA GLY A 412 17.59 1.99 16.92
C GLY A 412 16.47 2.70 17.68
N THR A 413 16.78 3.60 18.62
CA THR A 413 15.79 4.43 19.32
C THR A 413 15.61 5.78 18.62
N PRO A 414 14.41 6.14 18.13
CA PRO A 414 14.20 7.38 17.40
C PRO A 414 14.51 8.61 18.26
N ALA A 415 15.50 9.39 17.82
CA ALA A 415 15.92 10.61 18.50
C ALA A 415 15.77 11.86 17.63
N PHE A 416 15.10 12.86 18.19
CA PHE A 416 14.72 14.11 17.53
C PHE A 416 15.34 15.33 18.21
N ARG A 417 15.48 16.40 17.42
CA ARG A 417 16.01 17.69 17.89
C ARG A 417 14.93 18.65 18.40
N THR A 418 13.68 18.49 17.96
CA THR A 418 12.56 19.38 18.34
C THR A 418 11.33 18.58 18.79
N PRO A 419 10.54 19.10 19.75
CA PRO A 419 9.32 18.43 20.24
C PRO A 419 8.29 18.16 19.13
N GLU A 420 8.11 19.09 18.20
CA GLU A 420 7.16 18.99 17.09
C GLU A 420 7.55 17.85 16.15
N SER A 421 8.84 17.71 15.85
CA SER A 421 9.35 16.63 15.00
C SER A 421 9.09 15.26 15.64
N ALA A 422 9.23 15.17 16.97
CA ALA A 422 9.04 13.96 17.74
C ALA A 422 7.56 13.57 17.87
N ALA A 423 6.69 14.54 18.16
CA ALA A 423 5.24 14.34 18.21
C ALA A 423 4.69 13.89 16.84
N ASN A 424 5.11 14.57 15.76
CA ASN A 424 4.77 14.17 14.40
C ASN A 424 5.26 12.76 14.06
N ALA A 425 6.45 12.39 14.52
CA ALA A 425 7.02 11.05 14.33
C ALA A 425 6.12 9.95 14.94
N PHE A 426 5.60 10.17 16.15
CA PHE A 426 4.64 9.27 16.77
C PHE A 426 3.34 9.18 15.96
N GLY A 427 2.82 10.32 15.50
CA GLY A 427 1.62 10.37 14.66
C GLY A 427 1.77 9.59 13.36
N ILE A 428 2.94 9.65 12.73
CA ILE A 428 3.27 8.86 11.54
C ILE A 428 3.26 7.37 11.86
N LEU A 429 3.87 6.94 12.97
CA LEU A 429 3.91 5.54 13.40
C LEU A 429 2.51 4.99 13.73
N ALA A 430 1.71 5.77 14.45
CA ALA A 430 0.33 5.41 14.78
C ALA A 430 -0.56 5.36 13.53
N SER A 431 -0.39 6.31 12.61
CA SER A 431 -1.09 6.32 11.33
C SER A 431 -0.69 5.13 10.46
N TYR A 432 0.59 4.77 10.43
CA TYR A 432 1.07 3.58 9.73
C TYR A 432 0.36 2.32 10.22
N HIS A 433 0.38 2.09 11.54
CA HIS A 433 -0.24 0.89 12.11
C HIS A 433 -1.75 0.86 11.88
N TYR A 434 -2.44 1.99 12.05
CA TYR A 434 -3.86 2.11 11.74
C TYR A 434 -4.16 1.81 10.26
N ASN A 435 -3.37 2.35 9.33
CA ASN A 435 -3.54 2.10 7.91
C ASN A 435 -3.25 0.64 7.53
N GLN A 436 -2.30 -0.01 8.20
CA GLN A 436 -2.05 -1.44 8.04
C GLN A 436 -3.27 -2.27 8.46
N THR A 437 -3.93 -1.94 9.58
CA THR A 437 -5.20 -2.58 9.99
C THR A 437 -6.29 -2.37 8.94
N LEU A 438 -6.42 -1.16 8.39
CA LEU A 438 -7.39 -0.86 7.33
C LEU A 438 -7.10 -1.61 6.03
N SER A 439 -5.83 -1.84 5.69
CA SER A 439 -5.42 -2.58 4.49
C SER A 439 -5.84 -4.05 4.53
N GLN A 440 -5.97 -4.62 5.74
CA GLN A 440 -6.39 -6.00 5.98
C GLN A 440 -7.91 -6.18 5.91
N GLN A 441 -8.68 -5.08 5.93
CA GLN A 441 -10.14 -5.13 5.89
C GLN A 441 -10.63 -5.49 4.47
N THR A 442 -10.94 -6.77 4.28
CA THR A 442 -11.66 -7.30 3.13
C THR A 442 -13.13 -7.55 3.48
N LEU A 443 -13.99 -7.51 2.46
CA LEU A 443 -15.37 -7.93 2.61
C LEU A 443 -15.40 -9.44 2.93
N PRO A 444 -16.17 -9.89 3.94
CA PRO A 444 -16.27 -11.31 4.24
C PRO A 444 -16.80 -12.11 3.03
N PRO A 445 -16.36 -13.37 2.85
CA PRO A 445 -16.77 -14.22 1.73
C PRO A 445 -18.25 -14.62 1.82
N GLU A 446 -18.80 -14.72 3.03
CA GLU A 446 -20.23 -14.91 3.24
C GLU A 446 -20.99 -13.70 2.70
N ALA A 447 -22.07 -13.95 1.96
CA ALA A 447 -22.95 -12.89 1.53
C ALA A 447 -23.49 -12.17 2.77
N LEU A 448 -23.60 -10.85 2.69
CA LEU A 448 -24.41 -10.09 3.66
C LEU A 448 -25.79 -10.76 3.69
N SER A 449 -26.37 -10.98 4.88
CA SER A 449 -27.67 -11.65 5.17
C SER A 449 -28.38 -12.34 3.98
N LYS A 450 -28.87 -11.57 3.00
CA LYS A 450 -29.28 -12.03 1.65
C LYS A 450 -28.38 -11.55 0.49
N PRO A 451 -28.05 -12.40 -0.50
CA PRO A 451 -27.33 -11.97 -1.70
C PRO A 451 -28.18 -11.02 -2.57
N PRO A 452 -27.55 -10.06 -3.29
CA PRO A 452 -28.28 -9.13 -4.15
C PRO A 452 -28.88 -9.81 -5.39
N ARG A 453 -30.01 -9.27 -5.86
CA ARG A 453 -30.70 -9.71 -7.08
C ARG A 453 -30.11 -9.02 -8.32
N LEU A 454 -28.90 -9.45 -8.70
CA LEU A 454 -28.10 -8.80 -9.75
C LEU A 454 -28.77 -8.80 -11.13
N ASP A 455 -29.43 -9.89 -11.51
CA ASP A 455 -30.11 -9.98 -12.82
C ASP A 455 -31.22 -8.94 -12.96
N GLU A 456 -32.02 -8.75 -11.91
CA GLU A 456 -33.08 -7.73 -11.87
C GLU A 456 -32.50 -6.31 -11.91
N ALA A 457 -31.46 -6.04 -11.12
CA ALA A 457 -30.78 -4.75 -11.10
C ALA A 457 -30.16 -4.40 -12.47
N HIS A 458 -29.46 -5.35 -13.10
CA HIS A 458 -28.88 -5.17 -14.42
C HIS A 458 -29.94 -4.97 -15.51
N ALA A 459 -31.06 -5.70 -15.46
CA ALA A 459 -32.17 -5.52 -16.38
C ALA A 459 -32.80 -4.12 -16.24
N LEU A 460 -32.95 -3.62 -15.01
CA LEU A 460 -33.45 -2.28 -14.73
C LEU A 460 -32.52 -1.20 -15.32
N VAL A 461 -31.21 -1.30 -15.03
CA VAL A 461 -30.20 -0.37 -15.55
C VAL A 461 -30.18 -0.37 -17.08
N ARG A 462 -30.20 -1.54 -17.72
CA ARG A 462 -30.23 -1.66 -19.19
C ARG A 462 -31.48 -1.02 -19.80
N SER A 463 -32.65 -1.21 -19.18
CA SER A 463 -33.92 -0.61 -19.63
C SER A 463 -33.90 0.93 -19.57
N ILE A 464 -33.25 1.50 -18.56
CA ILE A 464 -33.12 2.96 -18.42
C ILE A 464 -32.13 3.51 -19.45
N GLN A 465 -30.98 2.84 -19.62
CA GLN A 465 -29.97 3.21 -20.60
C GLN A 465 -30.48 3.10 -22.05
N SER A 466 -31.28 2.08 -22.38
CA SER A 466 -31.88 1.94 -23.71
C SER A 466 -32.83 3.09 -24.04
N LYS A 467 -33.43 3.71 -23.01
CA LYS A 467 -34.26 4.92 -23.14
C LYS A 467 -33.45 6.22 -23.14
N ARG A 468 -32.11 6.15 -23.15
CA ARG A 468 -31.17 7.29 -23.05
C ARG A 468 -31.41 8.20 -21.85
N ARG A 469 -32.03 7.68 -20.79
CA ARG A 469 -32.24 8.39 -19.54
C ARG A 469 -31.04 8.13 -18.62
N ARG A 470 -30.64 9.17 -17.89
CA ARG A 470 -29.56 9.10 -16.89
C ARG A 470 -30.09 9.11 -15.46
N VAL A 471 -31.21 9.79 -15.22
CA VAL A 471 -31.81 9.94 -13.90
C VAL A 471 -32.94 8.91 -13.74
N LEU A 472 -32.90 8.18 -12.63
CA LEU A 472 -33.94 7.24 -12.21
C LEU A 472 -35.16 8.00 -11.65
N THR A 473 -36.36 7.46 -11.84
CA THR A 473 -37.54 7.93 -11.09
C THR A 473 -37.52 7.37 -9.66
N ASP A 474 -38.31 7.93 -8.75
CA ASP A 474 -38.37 7.48 -7.35
C ASP A 474 -38.75 5.99 -7.23
N LEU A 475 -39.66 5.52 -8.08
CA LEU A 475 -40.03 4.10 -8.14
C LEU A 475 -38.88 3.22 -8.63
N GLU A 476 -38.09 3.70 -9.59
CA GLU A 476 -36.90 3.00 -10.11
C GLU A 476 -35.78 2.99 -9.05
N CYS A 477 -35.56 4.10 -8.34
CA CYS A 477 -34.63 4.19 -7.21
C CYS A 477 -34.98 3.16 -6.13
N ARG A 478 -36.25 3.13 -5.70
CA ARG A 478 -36.73 2.19 -4.68
C ARG A 478 -36.50 0.74 -5.09
N LYS A 479 -36.90 0.37 -6.32
CA LYS A 479 -36.68 -0.98 -6.87
C LYS A 479 -35.21 -1.35 -6.90
N LEU A 480 -34.33 -0.42 -7.28
CA LEU A 480 -32.90 -0.68 -7.32
C LEU A 480 -32.33 -0.95 -5.92
N LEU A 481 -32.68 -0.13 -4.92
CA LEU A 481 -32.25 -0.35 -3.53
C LEU A 481 -32.80 -1.67 -2.95
N GLU A 482 -34.03 -2.04 -3.29
CA GLU A 482 -34.64 -3.33 -2.91
C GLU A 482 -33.93 -4.54 -3.55
N CYS A 483 -33.32 -4.40 -4.73
CA CYS A 483 -32.52 -5.47 -5.34
C CYS A 483 -31.26 -5.78 -4.51
N PHE A 484 -30.72 -4.78 -3.81
CA PHE A 484 -29.55 -4.91 -2.93
C PHE A 484 -29.93 -5.05 -1.46
N HIS A 485 -31.21 -5.15 -1.13
CA HIS A 485 -31.69 -5.29 0.26
C HIS A 485 -31.21 -4.18 1.19
N VAL A 486 -31.12 -2.94 0.70
CA VAL A 486 -30.75 -1.79 1.53
C VAL A 486 -31.86 -1.57 2.59
N PRO A 487 -31.56 -1.59 3.90
CA PRO A 487 -32.55 -1.50 4.97
C PRO A 487 -33.04 -0.04 5.16
N LEU A 488 -33.72 0.47 4.13
CA LEU A 488 -34.15 1.85 4.03
C LEU A 488 -35.66 1.94 3.75
N ARG A 489 -36.38 2.70 4.58
CA ARG A 489 -37.77 3.08 4.33
C ARG A 489 -37.82 4.45 3.66
N TYR A 490 -38.62 4.61 2.62
CA TYR A 490 -38.90 5.93 2.06
C TYR A 490 -40.02 6.60 2.84
N ALA A 491 -39.85 7.89 3.15
CA ALA A 491 -40.89 8.71 3.74
C ALA A 491 -42.13 8.75 2.83
N SER A 492 -43.30 8.71 3.44
CA SER A 492 -44.61 8.98 2.82
C SER A 492 -45.07 10.40 3.17
N ASP A 493 -46.08 10.93 2.48
CA ASP A 493 -46.61 12.29 2.75
C ASP A 493 -47.12 12.45 4.20
N ASP A 494 -47.47 11.35 4.87
CA ASP A 494 -47.89 11.31 6.29
C ASP A 494 -46.69 11.30 7.27
N ASP A 495 -45.46 11.09 6.80
CA ASP A 495 -44.23 11.02 7.61
C ASP A 495 -43.55 12.40 7.81
N MET A 496 -44.26 13.52 7.62
CA MET A 496 -43.69 14.84 7.94
C MET A 496 -43.18 14.82 9.39
N PRO A 497 -41.91 15.19 9.64
CA PRO A 497 -41.32 15.03 10.96
C PRO A 497 -42.15 15.84 11.95
N LEU A 498 -42.82 15.15 12.87
CA LEU A 498 -43.62 15.79 13.89
C LEU A 498 -42.67 16.69 14.72
N PRO A 499 -43.09 17.91 15.13
CA PRO A 499 -42.32 18.72 16.06
C PRO A 499 -42.24 17.97 17.41
N GLY A 500 -41.20 17.15 17.54
CA GLY A 500 -41.06 16.14 18.60
C GLY A 500 -40.09 15.01 18.24
N ASP A 501 -39.94 14.64 16.95
CA ASP A 501 -38.96 13.67 16.43
C ASP A 501 -37.54 14.25 16.26
N GLN A 502 -37.24 15.37 16.94
CA GLN A 502 -36.03 16.19 16.78
C GLN A 502 -34.76 15.61 17.43
N ASP A 503 -34.78 14.36 17.91
CA ASP A 503 -33.66 13.79 18.67
C ASP A 503 -32.56 13.15 17.79
N SER A 504 -32.82 12.87 16.50
CA SER A 504 -31.76 12.43 15.56
C SER A 504 -31.38 13.55 14.60
N PRO A 505 -30.10 13.95 14.50
CA PRO A 505 -29.65 14.91 13.51
C PRO A 505 -29.86 14.37 12.09
N PRO A 506 -30.20 15.23 11.11
CA PRO A 506 -30.30 14.84 9.72
C PRO A 506 -28.93 14.36 9.20
N MET A 507 -28.93 13.25 8.48
CA MET A 507 -27.74 12.63 7.91
C MET A 507 -27.86 12.52 6.39
N ALA A 508 -26.73 12.33 5.72
CA ALA A 508 -26.69 12.07 4.29
C ALA A 508 -25.67 10.97 3.94
N ILE A 509 -26.02 10.15 2.96
CA ILE A 509 -25.08 9.25 2.27
C ILE A 509 -24.99 9.68 0.81
N GLN A 510 -23.77 9.86 0.32
CA GLN A 510 -23.54 10.19 -1.08
C GLN A 510 -22.50 9.25 -1.69
N VAL A 511 -22.78 8.75 -2.89
CA VAL A 511 -21.84 8.08 -3.76
C VAL A 511 -21.59 9.00 -4.94
N ARG A 512 -20.32 9.27 -5.23
CA ARG A 512 -19.89 10.06 -6.38
C ARG A 512 -18.66 9.41 -6.99
N ARG A 513 -18.23 9.91 -8.16
CA ARG A 513 -17.06 9.41 -8.87
C ARG A 513 -15.95 10.44 -8.92
N ASP A 514 -14.76 10.00 -8.53
CA ASP A 514 -13.51 10.65 -8.86
C ASP A 514 -13.02 10.19 -10.23
N ALA A 515 -12.49 11.11 -11.03
CA ALA A 515 -12.03 10.82 -12.39
C ALA A 515 -10.86 9.83 -12.42
N LYS A 516 -10.04 9.80 -11.36
CA LYS A 516 -8.87 8.94 -11.22
C LYS A 516 -9.24 7.68 -10.45
N PHE A 517 -9.79 7.82 -9.25
CA PHE A 517 -9.91 6.69 -8.30
C PHE A 517 -11.27 5.99 -8.33
N GLY A 518 -12.20 6.42 -9.19
CA GLY A 518 -13.49 5.78 -9.33
C GLY A 518 -14.47 6.17 -8.21
N PRO A 519 -15.42 5.30 -7.84
CA PRO A 519 -16.46 5.68 -6.89
C PRO A 519 -15.92 5.83 -5.46
N TYR A 520 -16.46 6.79 -4.72
CA TYR A 520 -16.22 6.99 -3.30
C TYR A 520 -17.55 7.28 -2.59
N ILE A 521 -17.60 6.94 -1.30
CA ILE A 521 -18.79 7.09 -0.45
C ILE A 521 -18.48 8.15 0.61
N THR A 522 -19.40 9.09 0.80
CA THR A 522 -19.36 10.06 1.91
C THR A 522 -20.54 9.87 2.85
N PHE A 523 -20.30 10.14 4.13
CA PHE A 523 -21.30 10.14 5.19
C PHE A 523 -21.08 11.34 6.12
N GLY A 524 -22.17 12.03 6.48
CA GLY A 524 -22.12 13.20 7.35
C GLY A 524 -23.50 13.80 7.58
N SER A 525 -23.52 15.07 8.02
CA SER A 525 -24.76 15.84 8.20
C SER A 525 -25.51 16.02 6.89
N GLY A 526 -26.83 15.91 6.93
CA GLY A 526 -27.74 16.11 5.80
C GLY A 526 -28.68 17.30 5.99
N GLY A 527 -29.55 17.55 5.02
CA GLY A 527 -30.55 18.61 5.07
C GLY A 527 -29.95 20.01 5.20
N GLN A 528 -30.63 20.89 5.96
CA GLN A 528 -30.17 22.26 6.17
C GLN A 528 -28.90 22.33 7.03
N ASP A 529 -28.67 21.34 7.90
CA ASP A 529 -27.49 21.29 8.77
C ASP A 529 -26.20 21.10 7.98
N ALA A 530 -26.27 20.47 6.80
CA ALA A 530 -25.14 20.35 5.88
C ALA A 530 -24.60 21.73 5.41
N LEU A 531 -25.46 22.76 5.33
CA LEU A 531 -25.06 24.11 4.96
C LEU A 531 -24.27 24.82 6.08
N VAL A 532 -24.55 24.47 7.34
CA VAL A 532 -23.94 25.08 8.53
C VAL A 532 -22.67 24.33 8.95
N ALA A 533 -22.65 23.01 8.78
CA ALA A 533 -21.56 22.16 9.21
C ALA A 533 -20.25 22.44 8.46
N GLY A 534 -20.28 22.98 7.23
CA GLY A 534 -19.10 23.04 6.37
C GLY A 534 -18.70 21.64 5.88
N ALA A 535 -17.77 21.56 4.93
CA ALA A 535 -17.43 20.36 4.13
C ALA A 535 -16.86 19.12 4.88
N TYR A 536 -17.21 18.89 6.15
CA TYR A 536 -16.67 17.81 7.00
C TYR A 536 -17.45 16.50 6.88
N SER A 537 -17.78 16.07 5.66
CA SER A 537 -18.26 14.70 5.43
C SER A 537 -17.09 13.72 5.50
N ALA A 538 -17.23 12.65 6.27
CA ALA A 538 -16.25 11.57 6.24
C ALA A 538 -16.32 10.86 4.88
N THR A 539 -15.18 10.47 4.32
CA THR A 539 -15.07 9.83 3.00
C THR A 539 -14.42 8.45 3.12
N GLU A 540 -14.89 7.48 2.34
CA GLU A 540 -14.31 6.14 2.25
C GLU A 540 -14.42 5.55 0.83
N LEU A 541 -13.57 4.58 0.49
CA LEU A 541 -13.58 3.88 -0.80
C LEU A 541 -14.27 2.51 -0.66
N PRO A 542 -15.20 2.17 -1.57
CA PRO A 542 -15.75 0.82 -1.63
C PRO A 542 -14.67 -0.19 -2.09
N PRO A 543 -14.75 -1.48 -1.69
CA PRO A 543 -15.81 -2.07 -0.86
C PRO A 543 -15.66 -1.75 0.64
N LEU A 544 -16.80 -1.59 1.32
CA LEU A 544 -16.92 -1.43 2.77
C LEU A 544 -17.35 -2.74 3.42
N ASN A 545 -16.73 -3.08 4.54
CA ASN A 545 -17.23 -4.08 5.49
C ASN A 545 -17.74 -3.36 6.76
N SER A 546 -18.33 -4.09 7.70
CA SER A 546 -18.81 -3.53 8.98
C SER A 546 -17.78 -2.67 9.71
N TYR A 547 -16.52 -3.09 9.76
CA TYR A 547 -15.47 -2.28 10.38
C TYR A 547 -15.29 -0.93 9.67
N LEU A 548 -15.17 -0.92 8.34
CA LEU A 548 -14.97 0.31 7.55
C LEU A 548 -16.20 1.21 7.58
N ALA A 549 -17.40 0.63 7.50
CA ALA A 549 -18.66 1.35 7.61
C ALA A 549 -18.77 2.03 8.99
N ARG A 550 -18.45 1.30 10.07
CA ARG A 550 -18.39 1.87 11.42
C ARG A 550 -17.35 2.99 11.52
N GLN A 551 -16.16 2.83 10.94
CA GLN A 551 -15.14 3.88 10.94
C GLN A 551 -15.59 5.12 10.14
N LEU A 552 -16.29 4.93 9.02
CA LEU A 552 -16.87 6.03 8.25
C LEU A 552 -17.90 6.80 9.09
N ILE A 553 -18.77 6.10 9.81
CA ILE A 553 -19.75 6.71 10.72
C ILE A 553 -19.05 7.45 11.86
N VAL A 554 -18.17 6.78 12.61
CA VAL A 554 -17.52 7.33 13.82
C VAL A 554 -16.64 8.54 13.53
N ARG A 555 -16.06 8.64 12.32
CA ARG A 555 -15.24 9.77 11.90
C ARG A 555 -16.05 10.97 11.41
N SER A 556 -17.36 10.81 11.17
CA SER A 556 -18.20 11.91 10.69
C SER A 556 -18.44 12.94 11.80
N SER A 557 -18.58 14.20 11.41
CA SER A 557 -18.90 15.29 12.33
C SER A 557 -20.23 15.05 13.06
N VAL A 558 -21.24 14.55 12.35
CA VAL A 558 -22.57 14.24 12.93
C VAL A 558 -22.48 13.22 14.07
N TRP A 559 -21.58 12.24 13.96
CA TRP A 559 -21.32 11.29 15.04
C TRP A 559 -20.63 11.96 16.24
N GLN A 560 -19.59 12.75 15.97
CA GLN A 560 -18.76 13.37 17.02
C GLN A 560 -19.49 14.48 17.80
N GLN A 561 -20.38 15.22 17.14
CA GLN A 561 -21.01 16.42 17.71
C GLN A 561 -22.31 16.16 18.50
N GLY A 562 -22.85 14.94 18.50
CA GLY A 562 -24.05 14.65 19.30
C GLY A 562 -24.59 13.23 19.20
N PHE A 563 -24.61 12.64 17.99
CA PHE A 563 -25.30 11.37 17.76
C PHE A 563 -24.71 10.21 18.58
N ALA A 564 -23.41 10.20 18.86
CA ALA A 564 -22.77 9.18 19.69
C ALA A 564 -23.36 9.04 21.11
N ARG A 565 -23.96 10.11 21.66
CA ARG A 565 -24.57 10.10 23.01
C ARG A 565 -26.02 9.63 23.01
N GLN A 566 -26.68 9.68 21.86
CA GLN A 566 -28.12 9.41 21.69
C GLN A 566 -28.38 8.10 20.93
N SER A 567 -27.40 7.60 20.17
CA SER A 567 -27.53 6.41 19.32
C SER A 567 -27.47 5.10 20.13
N THR A 568 -28.39 4.18 19.82
CA THR A 568 -28.35 2.78 20.29
C THR A 568 -27.42 1.91 19.42
N SER A 569 -27.00 0.75 19.94
CA SER A 569 -26.23 -0.24 19.16
C SER A 569 -26.97 -0.68 17.88
N ALA A 570 -28.31 -0.79 17.97
CA ALA A 570 -29.16 -1.20 16.86
C ALA A 570 -29.16 -0.17 15.71
N ALA A 571 -29.30 1.13 16.01
CA ALA A 571 -29.21 2.18 15.01
C ALA A 571 -27.84 2.20 14.30
N LEU A 572 -26.76 1.98 15.06
CA LEU A 572 -25.41 1.89 14.50
C LEU A 572 -25.23 0.65 13.62
N GLU A 573 -25.83 -0.49 13.96
CA GLU A 573 -25.83 -1.71 13.14
C GLU A 573 -26.62 -1.52 11.83
N LEU A 574 -27.80 -0.90 11.88
CA LEU A 574 -28.60 -0.57 10.69
C LEU A 574 -27.87 0.39 9.73
N LEU A 575 -27.19 1.40 10.27
CA LEU A 575 -26.38 2.33 9.48
C LEU A 575 -25.19 1.63 8.83
N GLN A 576 -24.53 0.70 9.54
CA GLN A 576 -23.46 -0.12 8.98
C GLN A 576 -23.99 -0.99 7.82
N GLU A 577 -25.09 -1.72 8.03
CA GLU A 577 -25.69 -2.56 6.99
C GLU A 577 -26.07 -1.71 5.76
N THR A 578 -26.65 -0.52 5.96
CA THR A 578 -26.98 0.40 4.86
C THR A 578 -25.75 0.79 4.04
N LEU A 579 -24.66 1.19 4.69
CA LEU A 579 -23.41 1.56 4.01
C LEU A 579 -22.77 0.37 3.30
N GLU A 580 -22.81 -0.82 3.89
CA GLU A 580 -22.32 -2.05 3.27
C GLU A 580 -23.12 -2.42 2.01
N ARG A 581 -24.46 -2.33 2.06
CA ARG A 581 -25.33 -2.58 0.90
C ARG A 581 -25.16 -1.54 -0.20
N ILE A 582 -24.99 -0.26 0.15
CA ILE A 582 -24.68 0.81 -0.82
C ILE A 582 -23.30 0.57 -1.45
N SER A 583 -22.34 0.07 -0.67
CA SER A 583 -21.01 -0.30 -1.17
C SER A 583 -21.05 -1.50 -2.13
N GLU A 584 -21.86 -2.51 -1.83
CA GLU A 584 -22.13 -3.66 -2.71
C GLU A 584 -22.80 -3.19 -4.01
N LEU A 585 -23.83 -2.35 -3.93
CA LEU A 585 -24.50 -1.73 -5.09
C LEU A 585 -23.51 -0.97 -5.98
N THR A 586 -22.63 -0.17 -5.38
CA THR A 586 -21.63 0.62 -6.11
C THR A 586 -20.58 -0.27 -6.78
N SER A 587 -20.20 -1.37 -6.12
CA SER A 587 -19.24 -2.33 -6.65
C SER A 587 -19.81 -3.10 -7.84
N GLU A 588 -21.07 -3.53 -7.75
CA GLU A 588 -21.73 -4.34 -8.77
C GLU A 588 -22.33 -3.52 -9.92
N LEU A 589 -22.46 -2.18 -9.79
CA LEU A 589 -23.00 -1.30 -10.83
C LEU A 589 -21.96 -0.28 -11.36
N PRO A 590 -21.09 -0.65 -12.33
CA PRO A 590 -20.16 0.26 -12.99
C PRO A 590 -20.81 1.43 -13.73
N SER A 591 -22.11 1.35 -13.98
CA SER A 591 -22.87 2.43 -14.62
C SER A 591 -23.33 3.50 -13.62
N LEU A 592 -23.25 3.25 -12.31
CA LEU A 592 -23.64 4.21 -11.28
C LEU A 592 -22.70 5.42 -11.28
N ASP A 593 -23.22 6.60 -11.58
CA ASP A 593 -22.48 7.86 -11.62
C ASP A 593 -22.56 8.58 -10.27
N SER A 594 -23.78 8.71 -9.73
CA SER A 594 -24.02 9.21 -8.38
C SER A 594 -25.24 8.57 -7.73
N LEU A 595 -25.21 8.51 -6.39
CA LEU A 595 -26.34 8.16 -5.53
C LEU A 595 -26.34 9.15 -4.37
N VAL A 596 -27.47 9.80 -4.10
CA VAL A 596 -27.62 10.75 -3.00
C VAL A 596 -28.86 10.35 -2.21
N ILE A 597 -28.66 10.07 -0.92
CA ILE A 597 -29.73 9.89 0.06
C ILE A 597 -29.60 11.06 1.04
N ASP A 598 -30.48 12.05 0.90
CA ASP A 598 -30.41 13.29 1.68
C ASP A 598 -31.76 14.03 1.69
N PRO A 599 -32.36 14.33 2.87
CA PRO A 599 -31.92 13.90 4.20
C PRO A 599 -32.39 12.47 4.51
N MET A 600 -31.65 11.81 5.40
CA MET A 600 -32.09 10.59 6.09
C MET A 600 -31.98 10.73 7.60
N TYR A 601 -32.83 10.00 8.30
CA TYR A 601 -32.89 9.94 9.75
C TYR A 601 -32.84 8.48 10.19
N ALA A 602 -32.18 8.20 11.30
CA ALA A 602 -32.14 6.88 11.90
C ALA A 602 -32.84 6.92 13.26
N ASP A 603 -33.79 6.03 13.47
CA ASP A 603 -34.30 5.70 14.79
C ASP A 603 -33.71 4.33 15.23
N ASP A 604 -34.16 3.81 16.38
CA ASP A 604 -33.66 2.55 16.92
C ASP A 604 -34.03 1.30 16.10
N MET A 605 -34.96 1.42 15.15
CA MET A 605 -35.59 0.30 14.43
C MET A 605 -35.51 0.41 12.90
N GLN A 606 -35.34 1.61 12.35
CA GLN A 606 -35.41 1.88 10.92
C GLN A 606 -34.60 3.11 10.53
N ILE A 607 -34.24 3.16 9.25
CA ILE A 607 -33.68 4.34 8.60
C ILE A 607 -34.71 4.85 7.60
N VAL A 608 -35.06 6.13 7.73
CA VAL A 608 -36.04 6.79 6.86
C VAL A 608 -35.34 7.78 5.95
N ALA A 609 -35.44 7.58 4.64
CA ALA A 609 -34.98 8.53 3.62
C ALA A 609 -36.12 9.38 3.08
N TYR A 610 -35.91 10.70 3.05
CA TYR A 610 -36.87 11.65 2.50
C TYR A 610 -36.67 11.88 1.00
N SER A 611 -35.43 11.79 0.53
CA SER A 611 -35.11 11.96 -0.89
C SER A 611 -33.96 11.04 -1.28
N VAL A 612 -34.15 10.36 -2.41
CA VAL A 612 -33.15 9.48 -3.02
C VAL A 612 -33.03 9.81 -4.49
N ARG A 613 -31.84 10.22 -4.91
CA ARG A 613 -31.54 10.51 -6.31
C ARG A 613 -30.43 9.59 -6.79
N ILE A 614 -30.66 8.90 -7.90
CA ILE A 614 -29.67 8.02 -8.53
C ILE A 614 -29.47 8.44 -9.99
N GLU A 615 -28.21 8.60 -10.38
CA GLU A 615 -27.81 8.94 -11.73
C GLU A 615 -26.87 7.89 -12.31
N LEU A 616 -27.07 7.58 -13.59
CA LEU A 616 -26.27 6.65 -14.37
C LEU A 616 -25.38 7.40 -15.37
N THR A 617 -24.24 6.80 -15.66
CA THR A 617 -23.34 7.24 -16.72
C THR A 617 -23.97 7.04 -18.10
N SER A 618 -23.55 7.86 -19.07
CA SER A 618 -23.98 7.74 -20.47
C SER A 618 -23.34 6.55 -21.22
N GLN A 619 -22.36 5.88 -20.61
CA GLN A 619 -21.72 4.71 -21.22
C GLN A 619 -22.67 3.49 -21.11
N SER A 620 -23.06 2.95 -22.27
CA SER A 620 -23.90 1.76 -22.33
C SER A 620 -23.13 0.55 -21.82
N MET A 621 -23.76 -0.30 -21.01
CA MET A 621 -23.20 -1.59 -20.60
C MET A 621 -23.01 -2.50 -21.83
N LEU A 622 -21.83 -2.48 -22.43
CA LEU A 622 -21.41 -3.53 -23.37
C LEU A 622 -20.72 -4.69 -22.65
N VAL A 623 -20.28 -4.51 -21.41
CA VAL A 623 -19.51 -5.51 -20.67
C VAL A 623 -19.85 -5.45 -19.17
N LEU A 624 -20.15 -6.59 -18.55
CA LEU A 624 -20.45 -6.70 -17.11
C LEU A 624 -19.18 -6.45 -16.27
N PRO A 625 -19.26 -5.90 -15.05
CA PRO A 625 -18.12 -5.82 -14.12
C PRO A 625 -17.49 -7.19 -13.86
N GLU A 626 -18.34 -8.21 -13.75
CA GLU A 626 -18.00 -9.62 -13.63
C GLU A 626 -17.30 -10.20 -14.85
N THR A 627 -17.24 -9.47 -15.97
CA THR A 627 -16.49 -9.81 -17.20
C THR A 627 -15.28 -8.89 -17.45
N THR A 628 -15.13 -7.79 -16.70
CA THR A 628 -14.00 -6.86 -16.83
C THR A 628 -13.05 -6.83 -15.63
N GLY A 629 -13.41 -7.41 -14.48
CA GLY A 629 -12.61 -7.38 -13.25
C GLY A 629 -12.71 -6.03 -12.51
N TYR A 630 -13.94 -5.54 -12.31
CA TYR A 630 -14.24 -4.33 -11.51
C TYR A 630 -13.35 -3.12 -11.84
N ARG A 631 -13.11 -2.85 -13.14
CA ARG A 631 -12.15 -1.83 -13.60
C ARG A 631 -12.48 -0.40 -13.15
N HIS A 632 -13.73 -0.14 -12.78
CA HIS A 632 -14.18 1.15 -12.27
C HIS A 632 -13.78 1.40 -10.81
N MET A 633 -13.27 0.39 -10.10
CA MET A 633 -12.93 0.45 -8.68
C MET A 633 -11.42 0.68 -8.49
N ALA A 634 -11.05 1.56 -7.53
CA ALA A 634 -9.66 1.66 -7.08
C ALA A 634 -9.20 0.42 -6.32
N ILE A 635 -10.06 -0.15 -5.48
CA ILE A 635 -9.77 -1.35 -4.69
C ILE A 635 -10.66 -2.47 -5.19
N HIS A 636 -10.04 -3.55 -5.66
CA HIS A 636 -10.76 -4.69 -6.20
C HIS A 636 -11.49 -5.44 -5.08
N PRO A 637 -12.81 -5.71 -5.22
CA PRO A 637 -13.54 -6.48 -4.22
C PRO A 637 -13.10 -7.95 -4.20
N TYR A 638 -13.41 -8.61 -3.08
CA TYR A 638 -13.21 -10.05 -2.93
C TYR A 638 -14.04 -10.80 -3.98
N PRO A 639 -13.43 -11.66 -4.83
CA PRO A 639 -14.13 -12.29 -5.95
C PRO A 639 -14.99 -13.46 -5.47
N ARG A 640 -16.14 -13.15 -4.85
CA ARG A 640 -17.09 -14.12 -4.27
C ARG A 640 -17.51 -15.23 -5.24
N ARG A 641 -17.56 -14.95 -6.55
CA ARG A 641 -17.87 -15.95 -7.60
C ARG A 641 -16.92 -17.17 -7.63
N LEU A 642 -15.70 -17.01 -7.10
CA LEU A 642 -14.71 -18.08 -7.03
C LEU A 642 -14.89 -18.97 -5.78
N VAL A 643 -15.82 -18.63 -4.89
CA VAL A 643 -16.19 -19.45 -3.73
C VAL A 643 -17.10 -20.58 -4.20
N GLN A 644 -16.63 -21.82 -4.10
CA GLN A 644 -17.33 -23.01 -4.58
C GLN A 644 -17.37 -24.06 -3.47
N PRO A 645 -18.55 -24.37 -2.90
CA PRO A 645 -18.70 -25.52 -2.02
C PRO A 645 -18.51 -26.80 -2.84
N LYS A 646 -17.68 -27.72 -2.36
CA LYS A 646 -17.33 -28.96 -3.05
C LYS A 646 -17.40 -30.14 -2.08
N THR A 647 -17.48 -31.33 -2.64
CA THR A 647 -17.51 -32.58 -1.87
C THR A 647 -16.40 -33.50 -2.36
N PHE A 648 -15.78 -34.20 -1.41
CA PHE A 648 -14.87 -35.30 -1.71
C PHE A 648 -15.65 -36.54 -2.15
N LYS A 649 -14.95 -37.53 -2.71
CA LYS A 649 -15.56 -38.81 -3.12
C LYS A 649 -16.19 -39.61 -1.96
N ASP A 650 -15.76 -39.36 -0.73
CA ASP A 650 -16.33 -39.96 0.48
C ASP A 650 -17.48 -39.15 1.08
N GLY A 651 -17.94 -38.09 0.39
CA GLY A 651 -19.04 -37.22 0.81
C GLY A 651 -18.64 -36.12 1.79
N SER A 652 -17.38 -36.08 2.26
CA SER A 652 -16.94 -35.00 3.15
C SER A 652 -16.93 -33.64 2.43
N PRO A 653 -17.46 -32.56 3.04
CA PRO A 653 -17.52 -31.24 2.42
C PRO A 653 -16.17 -30.52 2.52
N TRP A 654 -15.86 -29.71 1.53
CA TRP A 654 -14.74 -28.77 1.53
C TRP A 654 -15.11 -27.54 0.72
N LEU A 655 -14.36 -26.45 0.89
CA LEU A 655 -14.61 -25.18 0.23
C LEU A 655 -13.39 -24.78 -0.61
N LEU A 656 -13.61 -24.46 -1.88
CA LEU A 656 -12.64 -23.76 -2.71
C LEU A 656 -12.96 -22.28 -2.63
N ARG A 657 -11.99 -21.43 -2.25
CA ARG A 657 -12.20 -19.98 -2.23
C ARG A 657 -10.90 -19.19 -2.41
N PRO A 658 -10.96 -17.92 -2.85
CA PRO A 658 -9.81 -17.02 -2.79
C PRO A 658 -9.30 -16.80 -1.36
N ILE A 659 -7.98 -16.61 -1.21
CA ILE A 659 -7.34 -16.31 0.07
C ILE A 659 -7.70 -14.92 0.58
N ARG A 660 -7.69 -14.70 1.90
CA ARG A 660 -7.99 -13.41 2.56
C ARG A 660 -6.79 -12.96 3.39
N PRO A 661 -6.66 -11.66 3.71
CA PRO A 661 -5.66 -11.17 4.67
C PRO A 661 -5.67 -11.92 6.01
N GLU A 662 -6.87 -12.29 6.48
CA GLU A 662 -7.15 -13.02 7.72
C GLU A 662 -6.61 -14.46 7.72
N ASP A 663 -6.37 -15.05 6.54
CA ASP A 663 -5.89 -16.42 6.41
C ASP A 663 -4.38 -16.54 6.73
N ALA A 664 -3.71 -15.48 7.18
CA ALA A 664 -2.28 -15.49 7.47
C ALA A 664 -1.89 -16.55 8.51
N GLU A 665 -2.65 -16.65 9.60
CA GLU A 665 -2.40 -17.65 10.64
C GLU A 665 -2.78 -19.08 10.19
N PRO A 666 -3.98 -19.33 9.63
CA PRO A 666 -4.31 -20.63 9.03
C PRO A 666 -3.32 -21.09 7.96
N LEU A 667 -2.78 -20.17 7.15
CA LEU A 667 -1.77 -20.48 6.15
C LEU A 667 -0.42 -20.86 6.79
N GLN A 668 -0.04 -20.15 7.86
CA GLN A 668 1.17 -20.46 8.62
C GLN A 668 1.07 -21.85 9.28
N GLU A 669 -0.08 -22.17 9.89
CA GLU A 669 -0.36 -23.48 10.46
C GLU A 669 -0.30 -24.59 9.40
N PHE A 670 -0.90 -24.34 8.24
CA PHE A 670 -0.82 -25.25 7.10
C PHE A 670 0.64 -25.51 6.69
N VAL A 671 1.47 -24.48 6.56
CA VAL A 671 2.89 -24.63 6.20
C VAL A 671 3.68 -25.37 7.29
N ARG A 672 3.42 -25.08 8.57
CA ARG A 672 4.03 -25.82 9.71
C ARG A 672 3.65 -27.30 9.71
N GLY A 673 2.43 -27.62 9.27
CA GLY A 673 1.92 -28.99 9.18
C GLY A 673 2.46 -29.82 8.01
N LEU A 674 3.19 -29.21 7.06
CA LEU A 674 3.77 -29.92 5.91
C LEU A 674 5.00 -30.73 6.30
N SER A 675 5.13 -31.92 5.71
CA SER A 675 6.34 -32.74 5.77
C SER A 675 7.58 -31.99 5.24
N ASP A 676 8.78 -32.38 5.70
CA ASP A 676 10.04 -31.80 5.18
C ASP A 676 10.16 -31.99 3.65
N GLU A 677 9.68 -33.12 3.12
CA GLU A 677 9.62 -33.39 1.69
C GLU A 677 8.69 -32.43 0.96
N ALA A 678 7.45 -32.24 1.43
CA ALA A 678 6.51 -31.32 0.80
C ALA A 678 7.00 -29.86 0.83
N ARG A 679 7.66 -29.43 1.92
CA ARG A 679 8.27 -28.09 2.04
C ARG A 679 9.44 -27.91 1.09
N TYR A 680 10.35 -28.89 1.04
CA TYR A 680 11.48 -28.86 0.12
C TYR A 680 11.03 -28.83 -1.34
N MET A 681 10.04 -29.66 -1.70
CA MET A 681 9.49 -29.73 -3.05
C MET A 681 8.82 -28.43 -3.50
N ARG A 682 8.34 -27.62 -2.56
CA ARG A 682 7.63 -26.36 -2.83
C ARG A 682 8.54 -25.13 -2.82
N PHE A 683 9.42 -25.02 -1.83
CA PHE A 683 10.22 -23.81 -1.59
C PHE A 683 11.68 -23.97 -1.97
N VAL A 684 12.12 -25.18 -2.36
CA VAL A 684 13.53 -25.53 -2.62
C VAL A 684 14.42 -25.08 -1.46
N SER A 685 13.87 -25.19 -0.25
CA SER A 685 14.45 -24.68 0.99
C SER A 685 13.86 -25.43 2.18
N MET A 686 14.64 -25.54 3.26
CA MET A 686 14.23 -26.17 4.53
C MET A 686 13.47 -25.19 5.44
N MET A 687 12.80 -24.16 4.87
CA MET A 687 12.00 -23.22 5.65
C MET A 687 10.87 -23.97 6.34
N ARG A 688 10.86 -23.92 7.69
CA ARG A 688 9.78 -24.48 8.53
C ARG A 688 8.58 -23.55 8.63
N GLU A 689 8.80 -22.27 8.40
CA GLU A 689 7.85 -21.19 8.63
C GLU A 689 7.99 -20.12 7.55
N LEU A 690 6.87 -19.49 7.19
CA LEU A 690 6.91 -18.29 6.36
C LEU A 690 7.26 -17.10 7.25
N THR A 691 8.10 -16.19 6.73
CA THR A 691 8.36 -14.92 7.42
C THR A 691 7.09 -14.06 7.43
N PRO A 692 6.93 -13.11 8.37
CA PRO A 692 5.79 -12.20 8.37
C PRO A 692 5.60 -11.44 7.04
N ARG A 693 6.71 -11.08 6.36
CA ARG A 693 6.68 -10.46 5.03
C ARG A 693 6.13 -11.40 3.96
N MET A 694 6.51 -12.68 3.99
CA MET A 694 6.00 -13.69 3.05
C MET A 694 4.52 -13.97 3.28
N LEU A 695 4.08 -14.11 4.54
CA LEU A 695 2.66 -14.29 4.87
C LEU A 695 1.83 -13.14 4.34
N ALA A 696 2.23 -11.91 4.65
CA ALA A 696 1.58 -10.71 4.13
C ALA A 696 1.50 -10.69 2.60
N ARG A 697 2.58 -11.07 1.91
CA ARG A 697 2.62 -11.13 0.44
C ARG A 697 1.63 -12.15 -0.13
N TYR A 698 1.42 -13.29 0.54
CA TYR A 698 0.54 -14.36 0.07
C TYR A 698 -0.93 -14.17 0.47
N THR A 699 -1.23 -13.40 1.52
CA THR A 699 -2.61 -13.22 2.01
C THR A 699 -3.21 -11.86 1.66
N ARG A 700 -2.40 -10.82 1.49
CA ARG A 700 -2.84 -9.46 1.11
C ARG A 700 -2.67 -9.20 -0.37
N ILE A 701 -3.26 -10.08 -1.18
CA ILE A 701 -3.11 -10.08 -2.62
C ILE A 701 -4.02 -9.05 -3.31
N ASP A 702 -3.59 -8.55 -4.46
CA ASP A 702 -4.43 -7.78 -5.38
C ASP A 702 -4.96 -8.70 -6.49
N TYR A 703 -6.27 -8.97 -6.46
CA TYR A 703 -6.96 -9.88 -7.38
C TYR A 703 -6.87 -9.50 -8.86
N ASP A 704 -6.46 -8.27 -9.19
CA ASP A 704 -6.17 -7.89 -10.58
C ASP A 704 -4.82 -8.42 -11.09
N ARG A 705 -3.86 -8.64 -10.18
CA ARG A 705 -2.48 -8.97 -10.51
C ARG A 705 -2.11 -10.42 -10.25
N GLU A 706 -2.76 -11.01 -9.26
CA GLU A 706 -2.46 -12.33 -8.78
C GLU A 706 -3.73 -12.94 -8.20
N LEU A 707 -3.79 -14.26 -8.20
CA LEU A 707 -4.88 -14.97 -7.57
C LEU A 707 -4.28 -16.11 -6.76
N ALA A 708 -4.65 -16.16 -5.48
CA ALA A 708 -4.41 -17.31 -4.65
C ALA A 708 -5.73 -17.93 -4.21
N LEU A 709 -5.84 -19.23 -4.39
CA LEU A 709 -6.96 -20.07 -4.02
C LEU A 709 -6.54 -21.00 -2.89
N VAL A 710 -7.40 -21.14 -1.90
CA VAL A 710 -7.26 -22.09 -0.80
C VAL A 710 -8.37 -23.14 -0.89
N ALA A 711 -8.00 -24.37 -0.55
CA ALA A 711 -8.95 -25.43 -0.23
C ALA A 711 -9.06 -25.53 1.29
N THR A 712 -10.27 -25.46 1.83
CA THR A 712 -10.51 -25.46 3.28
C THR A 712 -11.54 -26.48 3.72
N VAL A 713 -11.42 -26.92 4.97
CA VAL A 713 -12.40 -27.78 5.66
C VAL A 713 -12.75 -27.17 7.01
N GLN A 714 -13.96 -27.45 7.49
CA GLN A 714 -14.38 -27.08 8.83
C GLN A 714 -13.93 -28.15 9.81
N VAL A 715 -13.19 -27.77 10.85
CA VAL A 715 -12.79 -28.70 11.92
C VAL A 715 -13.28 -28.21 13.29
N PRO A 716 -13.55 -29.11 14.25
CA PRO A 716 -14.06 -28.72 15.56
C PRO A 716 -13.09 -27.78 16.27
N ASN A 717 -13.59 -26.66 16.79
CA ASN A 717 -12.81 -25.73 17.61
C ASN A 717 -12.90 -26.12 19.10
N PRO A 718 -11.81 -26.60 19.72
CA PRO A 718 -11.81 -26.98 21.13
C PRO A 718 -12.02 -25.79 22.07
N GLU A 719 -11.58 -24.60 21.67
CA GLU A 719 -11.66 -23.37 22.47
C GLU A 719 -13.08 -22.79 22.44
N HIS A 720 -13.76 -22.89 21.29
CA HIS A 720 -15.11 -22.35 21.08
C HIS A 720 -16.07 -23.47 20.63
N ARG A 721 -16.61 -24.22 21.60
CA ARG A 721 -17.61 -25.28 21.32
C ARG A 721 -18.81 -24.73 20.55
N GLY A 722 -19.08 -25.30 19.37
CA GLY A 722 -20.19 -24.90 18.49
C GLY A 722 -19.78 -24.01 17.31
N HIS A 723 -18.57 -23.47 17.30
CA HIS A 723 -18.03 -22.66 16.20
C HIS A 723 -16.83 -23.37 15.57
N PRO A 724 -17.02 -24.25 14.56
CA PRO A 724 -15.89 -24.88 13.90
C PRO A 724 -14.96 -23.81 13.30
N HIS A 725 -13.66 -24.07 13.32
CA HIS A 725 -12.69 -23.19 12.67
C HIS A 725 -12.29 -23.76 11.32
N GLU A 726 -11.96 -22.86 10.40
CA GLU A 726 -11.62 -23.20 9.04
C GLU A 726 -10.12 -23.56 8.94
N GLN A 727 -9.83 -24.77 8.48
CA GLN A 727 -8.46 -25.24 8.28
C GLN A 727 -8.11 -25.24 6.79
N ILE A 728 -6.97 -24.66 6.42
CA ILE A 728 -6.42 -24.74 5.06
C ILE A 728 -5.76 -26.10 4.84
N ILE A 729 -6.13 -26.78 3.76
CA ILE A 729 -5.65 -28.12 3.39
C ILE A 729 -4.97 -28.16 2.02
N GLY A 730 -5.04 -27.06 1.27
CA GLY A 730 -4.32 -26.86 0.02
C GLY A 730 -4.26 -25.40 -0.35
N PHE A 731 -3.19 -25.00 -1.01
CA PHE A 731 -2.95 -23.62 -1.44
C PHE A 731 -2.38 -23.62 -2.86
N ALA A 732 -2.95 -22.79 -3.72
CA ALA A 732 -2.44 -22.52 -5.05
C ALA A 732 -2.43 -21.02 -5.32
N HIS A 733 -1.44 -20.54 -6.03
CA HIS A 733 -1.26 -19.13 -6.33
C HIS A 733 -0.69 -18.97 -7.73
N TYR A 734 -1.08 -17.92 -8.44
CA TYR A 734 -0.25 -17.40 -9.53
C TYR A 734 0.04 -15.92 -9.34
N LEU A 735 1.22 -15.51 -9.78
CA LEU A 735 1.65 -14.11 -9.86
C LEU A 735 1.91 -13.75 -11.31
N ARG A 736 1.33 -12.65 -11.81
CA ARG A 736 1.63 -12.16 -13.15
C ARG A 736 3.12 -11.91 -13.33
N ASN A 737 3.64 -12.40 -14.46
CA ASN A 737 5.02 -12.18 -14.86
C ASN A 737 5.23 -10.69 -15.17
N ALA A 738 6.46 -10.20 -15.02
CA ALA A 738 6.78 -8.79 -15.26
C ALA A 738 6.48 -8.39 -16.72
N ASP A 739 6.79 -9.26 -17.68
CA ASP A 739 5.78 -9.87 -18.53
C ASP A 739 4.55 -9.08 -19.03
N GLY A 740 3.56 -8.99 -18.14
CA GLY A 740 2.19 -8.60 -18.41
C GLY A 740 1.39 -9.60 -19.28
N ARG A 741 2.00 -10.69 -19.76
CA ARG A 741 1.40 -11.64 -20.70
C ARG A 741 1.16 -13.02 -20.09
N GLY A 742 2.00 -13.47 -19.16
CA GLY A 742 1.82 -14.73 -18.46
C GLY A 742 1.84 -14.59 -16.93
N ALA A 743 1.80 -15.73 -16.23
CA ALA A 743 1.91 -15.78 -14.79
C ALA A 743 2.69 -17.01 -14.32
N GLU A 744 3.43 -16.84 -13.23
CA GLU A 744 4.13 -17.92 -12.54
C GLU A 744 3.19 -18.57 -11.52
N TYR A 745 3.02 -19.89 -11.57
CA TYR A 745 2.13 -20.62 -10.66
C TYR A 745 2.88 -21.36 -9.55
N ALA A 746 2.09 -21.66 -8.53
CA ALA A 746 2.52 -22.20 -7.26
C ALA A 746 1.42 -23.13 -6.74
N LEU A 747 1.76 -24.36 -6.31
CA LEU A 747 0.80 -25.31 -5.76
C LEU A 747 1.42 -26.12 -4.62
N VAL A 748 0.67 -26.27 -3.54
CA VAL A 748 1.01 -27.16 -2.43
C VAL A 748 -0.26 -27.75 -1.82
N ILE A 749 -0.24 -29.05 -1.54
CA ILE A 749 -1.36 -29.79 -0.93
C ILE A 749 -0.85 -30.47 0.33
N GLY A 750 -1.60 -30.36 1.43
CA GLY A 750 -1.25 -30.99 2.70
C GLY A 750 -1.14 -32.50 2.55
N ASP A 751 -0.14 -33.11 3.20
CA ASP A 751 0.24 -34.52 3.00
C ASP A 751 -0.95 -35.48 3.16
N ALA A 752 -1.79 -35.28 4.20
CA ALA A 752 -2.98 -36.09 4.47
C ALA A 752 -4.10 -35.96 3.41
N TRP A 753 -4.04 -34.94 2.56
CA TRP A 753 -5.08 -34.59 1.58
C TRP A 753 -4.63 -34.81 0.14
N GLN A 754 -3.39 -35.26 -0.07
CA GLN A 754 -2.87 -35.59 -1.39
C GLN A 754 -3.67 -36.75 -2.03
N ARG A 755 -3.64 -36.82 -3.36
CA ARG A 755 -4.36 -37.84 -4.17
C ARG A 755 -5.90 -37.84 -4.01
N ARG A 756 -6.49 -36.82 -3.37
CA ARG A 756 -7.95 -36.61 -3.29
C ARG A 756 -8.52 -35.65 -4.35
N GLY A 757 -7.72 -35.26 -5.34
CA GLY A 757 -8.13 -34.42 -6.47
C GLY A 757 -7.99 -32.90 -6.26
N LEU A 758 -7.57 -32.45 -5.07
CA LEU A 758 -7.45 -31.03 -4.73
C LEU A 758 -6.53 -30.25 -5.68
N GLY A 759 -5.35 -30.81 -6.01
CA GLY A 759 -4.39 -30.14 -6.89
C GLY A 759 -4.96 -29.82 -8.28
N ALA A 760 -5.76 -30.73 -8.85
CA ALA A 760 -6.40 -30.50 -10.14
C ALA A 760 -7.49 -29.43 -10.05
N GLN A 761 -8.27 -29.42 -8.97
CA GLN A 761 -9.34 -28.45 -8.75
C GLN A 761 -8.79 -27.03 -8.52
N LEU A 762 -7.73 -26.90 -7.71
CA LEU A 762 -7.07 -25.63 -7.46
C LEU A 762 -6.44 -25.06 -8.73
N MET A 763 -5.68 -25.87 -9.46
CA MET A 763 -5.07 -25.43 -10.73
C MET A 763 -6.11 -25.12 -11.80
N GLY A 764 -7.20 -25.90 -11.89
CA GLY A 764 -8.31 -25.59 -12.78
C GLY A 764 -8.89 -24.21 -12.53
N GLY A 765 -9.11 -23.85 -11.26
CA GLY A 765 -9.56 -22.51 -10.87
C GLY A 765 -8.56 -21.40 -11.22
N LEU A 766 -7.26 -21.64 -11.07
CA LEU A 766 -6.23 -20.69 -11.48
C LEU A 766 -6.17 -20.50 -13.01
N ILE A 767 -6.29 -21.58 -13.78
CA ILE A 767 -6.28 -21.54 -15.25
C ILE A 767 -7.48 -20.75 -15.78
N GLU A 768 -8.68 -21.04 -15.26
CA GLU A 768 -9.91 -20.32 -15.63
C GLU A 768 -9.79 -18.82 -15.32
N ALA A 769 -9.27 -18.48 -14.13
CA ALA A 769 -9.04 -17.09 -13.76
C ALA A 769 -7.97 -16.40 -14.63
N ALA A 770 -6.87 -17.09 -14.95
CA ALA A 770 -5.82 -16.57 -15.81
C ALA A 770 -6.33 -16.29 -17.24
N GLN A 771 -7.11 -17.21 -17.81
CA GLN A 771 -7.77 -17.03 -19.11
C GLN A 771 -8.73 -15.85 -19.09
N TYR A 772 -9.53 -15.74 -18.03
CA TYR A 772 -10.46 -14.64 -17.83
C TYR A 772 -9.75 -13.28 -17.71
N GLN A 773 -8.56 -13.24 -17.09
CA GLN A 773 -7.71 -12.05 -17.04
C GLN A 773 -6.98 -11.74 -18.35
N GLY A 774 -7.15 -12.57 -19.38
CA GLY A 774 -6.51 -12.43 -20.68
C GLY A 774 -5.02 -12.75 -20.67
N LEU A 775 -4.56 -13.59 -19.75
CA LEU A 775 -3.20 -14.12 -19.80
C LEU A 775 -3.06 -15.11 -20.95
N THR A 776 -1.91 -15.07 -21.60
CA THR A 776 -1.56 -15.88 -22.77
C THR A 776 -0.85 -17.18 -22.40
N TYR A 777 -0.22 -17.26 -21.22
CA TYR A 777 0.40 -18.48 -20.72
C TYR A 777 0.49 -18.49 -19.19
N ILE A 778 0.67 -19.68 -18.62
CA ILE A 778 0.99 -19.86 -17.20
C ILE A 778 2.13 -20.86 -17.07
N ASP A 779 3.16 -20.55 -16.28
CA ASP A 779 4.34 -21.41 -16.13
C ASP A 779 4.86 -21.51 -14.69
N GLY A 780 5.73 -22.47 -14.44
CA GLY A 780 6.31 -22.71 -13.12
C GLY A 780 7.51 -23.62 -13.19
N VAL A 781 8.42 -23.48 -12.23
CA VAL A 781 9.61 -24.32 -12.11
C VAL A 781 9.33 -25.43 -11.09
N VAL A 782 9.56 -26.68 -11.49
CA VAL A 782 9.30 -27.88 -10.69
C VAL A 782 10.55 -28.75 -10.66
N LEU A 783 10.92 -29.28 -9.50
CA LEU A 783 12.03 -30.24 -9.40
C LEU A 783 11.80 -31.44 -10.30
N ALA A 784 12.83 -31.86 -11.03
CA ALA A 784 12.77 -33.02 -11.92
C ALA A 784 12.41 -34.32 -11.18
N THR A 785 12.67 -34.37 -9.86
CA THR A 785 12.33 -35.49 -8.98
C THR A 785 10.87 -35.52 -8.53
N ASN A 786 10.12 -34.42 -8.66
CA ASN A 786 8.73 -34.32 -8.19
C ASN A 786 7.73 -34.97 -9.18
N ARG A 787 7.81 -36.30 -9.30
CA ARG A 787 6.96 -37.09 -10.21
C ARG A 787 5.45 -36.86 -10.00
N PRO A 788 4.92 -36.75 -8.77
CA PRO A 788 3.50 -36.47 -8.56
C PRO A 788 3.05 -35.16 -9.21
N MET A 789 3.82 -34.08 -9.02
CA MET A 789 3.51 -32.77 -9.60
C MET A 789 3.60 -32.78 -11.13
N LEU A 790 4.66 -33.37 -11.69
CA LEU A 790 4.83 -33.46 -13.14
C LEU A 790 3.70 -34.28 -13.80
N SER A 791 3.23 -35.34 -13.15
CA SER A 791 2.10 -36.14 -13.62
C SER A 791 0.78 -35.36 -13.56
N LEU A 792 0.55 -34.59 -12.50
CA LEU A 792 -0.62 -33.73 -12.37
C LEU A 792 -0.66 -32.67 -13.48
N MET A 793 0.45 -31.97 -13.69
CA MET A 793 0.55 -30.91 -14.70
C MET A 793 0.37 -31.48 -16.12
N LYS A 794 0.95 -32.64 -16.42
CA LYS A 794 0.74 -33.33 -17.70
C LYS A 794 -0.73 -33.68 -17.92
N HIS A 795 -1.44 -34.13 -16.88
CA HIS A 795 -2.88 -34.43 -16.96
C HIS A 795 -3.72 -33.18 -17.25
N LEU A 796 -3.29 -32.01 -16.74
CA LEU A 796 -3.91 -30.71 -17.01
C LEU A 796 -3.48 -30.08 -18.35
N GLY A 797 -2.69 -30.79 -19.16
CA GLY A 797 -2.28 -30.34 -20.50
C GLY A 797 -1.01 -29.48 -20.54
N PHE A 798 -0.28 -29.35 -19.43
CA PHE A 798 0.98 -28.60 -19.41
C PHE A 798 2.08 -29.33 -20.18
N ARG A 799 2.93 -28.54 -20.85
CA ARG A 799 4.22 -28.95 -21.41
C ARG A 799 5.27 -28.99 -20.32
N ASN A 800 6.28 -29.84 -20.50
CA ASN A 800 7.29 -30.13 -19.49
C ASN A 800 8.68 -30.17 -20.15
N ASP A 801 9.35 -29.02 -20.16
CA ASP A 801 10.65 -28.81 -20.77
C ASP A 801 11.77 -28.87 -19.72
N TYR A 802 13.01 -29.03 -20.17
CA TYR A 802 14.17 -28.83 -19.30
C TYR A 802 14.31 -27.35 -18.97
N ASP A 803 14.66 -27.04 -17.72
CA ASP A 803 15.08 -25.68 -17.39
C ASP A 803 16.46 -25.40 -18.03
N ALA A 804 16.61 -24.22 -18.61
CA ALA A 804 17.82 -23.85 -19.37
C ALA A 804 19.00 -23.49 -18.46
N GLU A 805 18.74 -23.11 -17.21
CA GLU A 805 19.74 -22.65 -16.24
C GLU A 805 20.07 -23.75 -15.20
N ASP A 806 19.13 -24.64 -14.88
CA ASP A 806 19.31 -25.71 -13.88
C ASP A 806 18.76 -27.08 -14.36
N PRO A 807 19.62 -28.06 -14.69
CA PRO A 807 19.18 -29.39 -15.13
C PRO A 807 18.39 -30.19 -14.09
N THR A 808 18.45 -29.82 -12.81
CA THR A 808 17.68 -30.45 -11.72
C THR A 808 16.22 -29.97 -11.68
N MET A 809 15.91 -28.93 -12.47
CA MET A 809 14.61 -28.31 -12.58
C MET A 809 13.96 -28.58 -13.94
N ARG A 810 12.63 -28.49 -13.97
CA ARG A 810 11.80 -28.62 -15.15
C ARG A 810 10.93 -27.39 -15.25
N ARG A 811 10.89 -26.77 -16.43
CA ARG A 811 9.94 -25.71 -16.73
C ARG A 811 8.65 -26.33 -17.20
N VAL A 812 7.58 -26.10 -16.45
CA VAL A 812 6.25 -26.66 -16.72
C VAL A 812 5.31 -25.52 -17.07
N TRP A 813 4.72 -25.54 -18.27
CA TRP A 813 3.96 -24.39 -18.78
C TRP A 813 2.76 -24.80 -19.64
N LEU A 814 1.74 -23.95 -19.65
CA LEU A 814 0.53 -24.10 -20.43
C LEU A 814 0.29 -22.84 -21.25
N ASP A 815 0.08 -23.02 -22.55
CA ASP A 815 -0.41 -21.97 -23.45
C ASP A 815 -1.91 -21.80 -23.25
N LEU A 816 -2.34 -20.58 -22.94
CA LEU A 816 -3.75 -20.23 -22.73
C LEU A 816 -4.40 -19.66 -24.00
N GLY A 817 -3.60 -19.44 -25.07
CA GLY A 817 -4.02 -18.87 -26.35
C GLY A 817 -4.07 -17.34 -26.36
N GLU A 818 -4.17 -16.75 -27.56
CA GLU A 818 -4.49 -15.32 -27.69
C GLU A 818 -5.96 -15.10 -27.30
N THR A 819 -6.18 -14.16 -26.36
CA THR A 819 -7.52 -13.81 -25.91
C THR A 819 -8.32 -13.32 -27.11
N ARG A 820 -9.41 -14.04 -27.47
CA ARG A 820 -10.43 -13.51 -28.38
C ARG A 820 -10.98 -12.24 -27.73
N ARG A 821 -10.52 -11.07 -28.17
CA ARG A 821 -11.21 -9.80 -27.91
C ARG A 821 -12.52 -9.85 -28.68
N SER A 822 -13.58 -10.34 -28.04
CA SER A 822 -14.96 -10.15 -28.48
C SER A 822 -15.47 -8.81 -27.98
#